data_AF-A0A968TBF3-F1
#
_entry.id   AF-A0A968TBF3-F1
#
_cell.length_a   1.000
_cell.length_b   1.000
_cell.length_c   1.000
_cell.angle_alpha   90.00
_cell.angle_beta   90.00
_cell.angle_gamma   90.00
#
_symmetry.space_group_name_H-M   'P 1'
#
loop_
_entity.id
_entity.type
_entity.pdbx_description
1 polymer ?
#
loop_
_entity_poly.entity_id
_entity_poly.type
_entity_poly.pdbx_seq_one_letter_code
_entity_poly.pdbx_strand_id
1 'polypeptide(L)'
;MPTRWSVLAGLSAVLIGLGQPELALAQREERTLTGKLSESSPVLESDGSYFDLHEFVGRAGEQVSIELRSQDFDAYLILLDDAGNKLAEDNDSGDGSDAWLIVTLPANGTYAVMVNTLNRGETGRYQLSWQAATGSERPATGDADLGAATAGQLFQQGIQQFQRSQLQAALATWEQALALYRAAGDRHGEASTLGNLGIVYDSLGEYQRAIDFHQQSLAIARQLGNRRSEANSLGNLGLAHQALGQYQQALMLHQQSLALERELGNRQGEATALGNLGIVYDLLGQYSQAVELAQQRLDMAREIGESPAERLRQRPSEAGALSGLGNAYHALERYDEALAFHQQALAIEQELADRRGETIALGNIGNAYQRLGQTEQAIAFYQQSLDLAREIGDRQREANALANLGSVHIDRGQYEPAMAFNQQSLVLARAMGDRGGEAAMLHNLGAALLKIERYAAAEQNLRAAADVWEALRADLGNRDADKVAIFEQQARTYELLQAVLVVQGQPEQALAAAERGRARAFVELFAERLGNTQPVPPSVADIRQIARDQDATLVQYSVLYNDIILIWVVQPDGEITLRRTSLDASAIDSLDQFITRTAWTTARSTPEAETDTALDRLVADIHSAARSDGAGDRPIPNVRLRRSHQLLIEPIADLLPSDPEARVVIVPTNSFCSPSPPSRMKLAPI
;
A
#
# COMPACT_ATOMS: atom_id res chain seq x y z
N MET A 1 -2.71 -47.51 39.69
CA MET A 1 -3.46 -47.41 38.42
C MET A 1 -3.34 -45.98 37.97
N PRO A 2 -2.95 -45.70 36.73
CA PRO A 2 -2.88 -44.30 36.29
C PRO A 2 -4.33 -43.76 36.22
N THR A 3 -4.56 -42.52 36.67
CA THR A 3 -5.90 -41.89 36.63
C THR A 3 -6.41 -41.85 35.19
N ARG A 4 -7.74 -41.94 34.99
CA ARG A 4 -8.41 -42.09 33.68
C ARG A 4 -7.94 -41.09 32.61
N TRP A 5 -7.40 -39.93 33.01
CA TRP A 5 -6.91 -38.83 32.15
C TRP A 5 -5.47 -38.92 31.66
N SER A 6 -4.68 -39.84 32.21
CA SER A 6 -3.24 -39.98 31.94
C SER A 6 -2.86 -40.41 30.51
N VAL A 7 -3.82 -40.77 29.66
CA VAL A 7 -3.57 -41.33 28.31
C VAL A 7 -3.75 -40.31 27.18
N LEU A 8 -4.29 -39.12 27.44
CA LEU A 8 -4.81 -38.24 26.37
C LEU A 8 -3.98 -36.99 26.03
N ALA A 9 -2.87 -36.73 26.71
CA ALA A 9 -2.06 -35.51 26.48
C ALA A 9 -0.59 -35.76 26.09
N GLY A 10 -0.18 -37.01 25.85
CA GLY A 10 1.24 -37.33 25.67
C GLY A 10 2.04 -36.92 26.91
N LEU A 11 1.92 -37.64 28.02
CA LEU A 11 2.56 -37.22 29.27
C LEU A 11 3.55 -38.27 29.75
N SER A 12 4.82 -37.87 29.85
CA SER A 12 5.83 -38.53 30.67
C SER A 12 5.99 -37.80 32.00
N ALA A 13 5.01 -37.89 32.91
CA ALA A 13 5.23 -37.55 34.33
C ALA A 13 4.18 -38.16 35.26
N VAL A 14 4.66 -38.66 36.40
CA VAL A 14 3.89 -39.25 37.49
C VAL A 14 3.11 -38.15 38.23
N LEU A 15 1.78 -38.17 38.13
CA LEU A 15 0.92 -37.38 39.01
C LEU A 15 0.99 -37.94 40.43
N ILE A 16 1.60 -37.18 41.34
CA ILE A 16 1.52 -37.41 42.79
C ILE A 16 0.12 -36.98 43.22
N GLY A 17 -0.62 -37.93 43.79
CA GLY A 17 -2.03 -37.76 44.13
C GLY A 17 -2.30 -36.60 45.09
N LEU A 18 -3.34 -35.85 44.77
CA LEU A 18 -4.16 -35.13 45.73
C LEU A 18 -5.55 -35.77 45.73
N GLY A 19 -6.20 -35.75 46.89
CA GLY A 19 -7.15 -36.78 47.32
C GLY A 19 -8.50 -36.81 46.60
N GLN A 20 -9.05 -38.03 46.57
CA GLN A 20 -10.46 -38.48 46.58
C GLN A 20 -11.53 -37.67 45.80
N PRO A 21 -12.43 -38.35 45.04
CA PRO A 21 -13.55 -37.71 44.36
C PRO A 21 -14.64 -37.35 45.38
N GLU A 22 -14.61 -36.14 45.92
CA GLU A 22 -15.63 -35.67 46.85
C GLU A 22 -16.72 -34.79 46.20
N LEU A 23 -17.89 -35.41 46.12
CA LEU A 23 -19.24 -34.85 46.22
C LEU A 23 -19.93 -34.43 44.90
N ALA A 24 -21.02 -35.14 44.60
CA ALA A 24 -22.04 -34.76 43.64
C ALA A 24 -22.56 -33.34 43.91
N LEU A 25 -22.83 -32.57 42.83
CA LEU A 25 -23.58 -31.31 42.89
C LEU A 25 -24.98 -31.59 43.46
N ALA A 26 -25.08 -31.52 44.79
CA ALA A 26 -26.31 -31.66 45.54
C ALA A 26 -26.44 -30.52 46.54
N GLN A 27 -26.19 -29.29 46.09
CA GLN A 27 -26.73 -28.04 46.65
C GLN A 27 -26.22 -26.86 45.82
N ARG A 28 -27.05 -25.82 45.68
CA ARG A 28 -26.82 -24.58 44.94
C ARG A 28 -25.76 -23.70 45.63
N GLU A 29 -24.56 -24.23 45.82
CA GLU A 29 -23.43 -23.49 46.38
C GLU A 29 -22.38 -23.29 45.29
N GLU A 30 -22.03 -22.03 45.06
CA GLU A 30 -20.86 -21.65 44.27
C GLU A 30 -19.62 -22.23 44.95
N ARG A 31 -18.84 -23.00 44.18
CA ARG A 31 -17.55 -23.49 44.64
C ARG A 31 -16.47 -22.65 44.04
N THR A 32 -15.54 -22.22 44.88
CA THR A 32 -14.38 -21.45 44.46
C THR A 32 -13.12 -22.08 45.04
N LEU A 33 -12.11 -22.26 44.20
CA LEU A 33 -10.78 -22.68 44.60
C LEU A 33 -9.75 -21.70 44.07
N THR A 34 -8.58 -21.71 44.71
CA THR A 34 -7.42 -20.96 44.26
C THR A 34 -6.28 -21.92 44.00
N GLY A 35 -5.56 -21.73 42.90
CA GLY A 35 -4.40 -22.55 42.54
C GLY A 35 -3.25 -21.69 42.02
N LYS A 36 -2.18 -22.36 41.59
CA LYS A 36 -1.00 -21.70 41.01
C LYS A 36 -0.39 -22.57 39.93
N LEU A 37 -0.33 -22.05 38.70
CA LEU A 37 0.49 -22.61 37.64
C LEU A 37 1.95 -22.21 37.87
N SER A 38 2.85 -23.17 37.74
CA SER A 38 4.28 -23.00 38.01
C SER A 38 5.11 -23.83 37.04
N GLU A 39 6.43 -23.62 37.02
CA GLU A 39 7.34 -24.44 36.20
C GLU A 39 7.29 -25.94 36.55
N SER A 40 6.78 -26.29 37.73
CA SER A 40 6.56 -27.68 38.16
C SER A 40 5.18 -28.23 37.78
N SER A 41 4.30 -27.41 37.21
CA SER A 41 2.99 -27.85 36.73
C SER A 41 3.14 -28.70 35.45
N PRO A 42 2.21 -29.64 35.20
CA PRO A 42 2.13 -30.36 33.93
C PRO A 42 2.12 -29.42 32.73
N VAL A 43 2.71 -29.86 31.62
CA VAL A 43 2.82 -29.10 30.37
C VAL A 43 2.04 -29.79 29.27
N LEU A 44 1.28 -29.02 28.50
CA LEU A 44 0.55 -29.52 27.33
C LEU A 44 1.51 -29.72 26.15
N GLU A 45 1.59 -30.92 25.56
CA GLU A 45 2.57 -31.20 24.48
C GLU A 45 2.32 -30.40 23.20
N SER A 46 1.08 -29.99 22.93
CA SER A 46 0.72 -29.30 21.68
C SER A 46 1.28 -27.88 21.57
N ASP A 47 1.43 -27.18 22.68
CA ASP A 47 1.82 -25.76 22.72
C ASP A 47 2.80 -25.39 23.83
N GLY A 48 3.08 -26.30 24.78
CA GLY A 48 4.01 -26.09 25.88
C GLY A 48 3.45 -25.24 27.03
N SER A 49 2.15 -25.00 27.09
CA SER A 49 1.48 -24.27 28.17
C SER A 49 1.39 -25.10 29.46
N TYR A 50 1.44 -24.42 30.62
CA TYR A 50 1.29 -25.08 31.93
C TYR A 50 -0.19 -25.23 32.27
N PHE A 51 -0.60 -26.37 32.79
CA PHE A 51 -2.01 -26.58 33.16
C PHE A 51 -2.20 -27.27 34.52
N ASP A 52 -3.36 -27.04 35.10
CA ASP A 52 -3.92 -27.79 36.24
C ASP A 52 -5.27 -28.40 35.83
N LEU A 53 -5.64 -29.54 36.45
CA LEU A 53 -6.88 -30.26 36.16
C LEU A 53 -7.75 -30.38 37.42
N HIS A 54 -9.02 -29.98 37.32
CA HIS A 54 -10.00 -30.06 38.41
C HIS A 54 -11.23 -30.86 37.97
N GLU A 55 -11.63 -31.86 38.75
CA GLU A 55 -12.75 -32.75 38.41
C GLU A 55 -14.05 -32.39 39.16
N PHE A 56 -15.20 -32.56 38.50
CA PHE A 56 -16.51 -32.50 39.13
C PHE A 56 -17.49 -33.52 38.51
N VAL A 57 -18.53 -33.91 39.26
CA VAL A 57 -19.58 -34.83 38.79
C VAL A 57 -20.83 -34.04 38.45
N GLY A 58 -21.29 -34.16 37.20
CA GLY A 58 -22.47 -33.46 36.70
C GLY A 58 -23.52 -34.37 36.09
N ARG A 59 -24.75 -33.85 35.96
CA ARG A 59 -25.90 -34.61 35.41
C ARG A 59 -26.26 -34.15 34.01
N ALA A 60 -26.75 -35.07 33.19
CA ALA A 60 -27.26 -34.78 31.85
C ALA A 60 -28.35 -33.70 31.91
N GLY A 61 -28.20 -32.66 31.11
CA GLY A 61 -29.12 -31.51 31.06
C GLY A 61 -28.90 -30.46 32.15
N GLU A 62 -27.93 -30.65 33.06
CA GLU A 62 -27.51 -29.62 34.01
C GLU A 62 -26.68 -28.54 33.31
N GLN A 63 -27.00 -27.28 33.54
CA GLN A 63 -26.21 -26.16 33.04
C GLN A 63 -25.20 -25.75 34.12
N VAL A 64 -23.93 -25.64 33.77
CA VAL A 64 -22.84 -25.28 34.68
C VAL A 64 -22.14 -24.03 34.16
N SER A 65 -21.94 -23.05 35.05
CA SER A 65 -21.11 -21.87 34.81
C SER A 65 -19.75 -22.10 35.46
N ILE A 66 -18.67 -21.86 34.74
CA ILE A 66 -17.28 -22.04 35.19
C ILE A 66 -16.51 -20.76 34.87
N GLU A 67 -15.88 -20.15 35.85
CA GLU A 67 -15.11 -18.92 35.70
C GLU A 67 -13.69 -19.13 36.23
N LEU A 68 -12.71 -18.84 35.40
CA LEU A 68 -11.30 -18.81 35.73
C LEU A 68 -10.85 -17.36 35.76
N ARG A 69 -10.21 -16.93 36.85
CA ARG A 69 -9.62 -15.61 37.00
C ARG A 69 -8.16 -15.71 37.36
N SER A 70 -7.31 -14.93 36.71
CA SER A 70 -5.90 -14.76 37.04
C SER A 70 -5.58 -13.27 36.99
N GLN A 71 -4.52 -12.81 37.66
CA GLN A 71 -3.93 -11.48 37.38
C GLN A 71 -2.50 -11.62 36.86
N ASP A 72 -2.01 -12.85 36.80
CA ASP A 72 -0.61 -13.17 36.60
C ASP A 72 -0.35 -13.75 35.20
N PHE A 73 -1.40 -14.22 34.51
CA PHE A 73 -1.31 -14.84 33.18
C PHE A 73 -2.63 -14.73 32.43
N ASP A 74 -2.57 -14.95 31.12
CA ASP A 74 -3.73 -14.94 30.24
C ASP A 74 -4.51 -16.27 30.35
N ALA A 75 -5.76 -16.19 30.81
CA ALA A 75 -6.52 -17.34 31.26
C ALA A 75 -7.12 -18.11 30.08
N TYR A 76 -6.84 -19.41 30.01
CA TYR A 76 -7.43 -20.32 29.03
C TYR A 76 -8.15 -21.46 29.73
N LEU A 77 -9.45 -21.60 29.47
CA LEU A 77 -10.32 -22.55 30.14
C LEU A 77 -10.84 -23.61 29.16
N ILE A 78 -10.66 -24.89 29.49
CA ILE A 78 -11.16 -26.01 28.68
C ILE A 78 -11.99 -26.96 29.55
N LEU A 79 -13.18 -27.32 29.09
CA LEU A 79 -14.04 -28.34 29.69
C LEU A 79 -13.98 -29.65 28.91
N LEU A 80 -13.76 -30.77 29.61
CA LEU A 80 -13.62 -32.12 29.06
C LEU A 80 -14.74 -33.05 29.59
N ASP A 81 -15.26 -33.94 28.73
CA ASP A 81 -16.17 -35.04 29.12
C ASP A 81 -15.44 -36.21 29.80
N ASP A 82 -16.15 -37.28 30.23
CA ASP A 82 -15.59 -38.50 30.88
C ASP A 82 -14.73 -39.38 29.93
N ALA A 83 -14.68 -39.05 28.63
CA ALA A 83 -13.76 -39.65 27.66
C ALA A 83 -12.59 -38.72 27.28
N GLY A 84 -12.58 -37.49 27.77
CA GLY A 84 -11.51 -36.49 27.58
C GLY A 84 -11.65 -35.72 26.29
N ASN A 85 -12.83 -35.79 25.67
CA ASN A 85 -13.14 -34.94 24.54
C ASN A 85 -13.46 -33.55 25.05
N LYS A 86 -12.94 -32.56 24.33
CA LYS A 86 -13.26 -31.15 24.55
C LYS A 86 -14.72 -30.88 24.26
N LEU A 87 -15.44 -30.41 25.28
CA LEU A 87 -16.85 -30.02 25.19
C LEU A 87 -17.01 -28.53 24.90
N ALA A 88 -16.18 -27.70 25.52
CA ALA A 88 -16.16 -26.27 25.33
C ALA A 88 -14.80 -25.71 25.75
N GLU A 89 -14.45 -24.57 25.18
CA GLU A 89 -13.30 -23.79 25.61
C GLU A 89 -13.63 -22.31 25.52
N ASP A 90 -13.03 -21.53 26.39
CA ASP A 90 -13.01 -20.10 26.30
C ASP A 90 -11.57 -19.66 26.48
N ASN A 91 -11.04 -19.03 25.43
CA ASN A 91 -9.64 -18.65 25.33
C ASN A 91 -9.38 -17.17 25.58
N ASP A 92 -10.44 -16.44 25.95
CA ASP A 92 -10.56 -14.99 26.16
C ASP A 92 -11.54 -14.32 25.17
N SER A 93 -12.59 -13.67 25.68
CA SER A 93 -13.32 -12.66 24.92
C SER A 93 -12.63 -11.30 25.08
N GLY A 94 -11.38 -11.19 24.61
CA GLY A 94 -10.58 -9.97 24.59
C GLY A 94 -9.92 -9.62 25.93
N ASP A 95 -8.61 -9.89 26.02
CA ASP A 95 -7.59 -9.24 26.87
C ASP A 95 -7.90 -8.97 28.36
N GLY A 96 -8.90 -9.64 28.91
CA GLY A 96 -9.15 -9.81 30.33
C GLY A 96 -8.43 -11.05 30.84
N SER A 97 -7.92 -10.99 32.06
CA SER A 97 -7.17 -12.06 32.73
C SER A 97 -8.07 -13.21 33.25
N ASP A 98 -9.30 -13.29 32.72
CA ASP A 98 -10.39 -14.13 33.20
C ASP A 98 -11.10 -14.83 32.01
N ALA A 99 -11.31 -16.15 32.08
CA ALA A 99 -12.02 -16.99 31.11
C ALA A 99 -13.32 -17.56 31.69
N TRP A 100 -14.37 -17.69 30.88
CA TRP A 100 -15.70 -18.04 31.37
C TRP A 100 -16.51 -18.93 30.41
N LEU A 101 -17.07 -20.01 30.94
CA LEU A 101 -17.88 -20.98 30.20
C LEU A 101 -19.25 -21.16 30.85
N ILE A 102 -20.31 -21.18 30.02
CA ILE A 102 -21.60 -21.78 30.40
C ILE A 102 -21.88 -22.97 29.48
N VAL A 103 -21.99 -24.18 30.05
CA VAL A 103 -22.18 -25.41 29.27
C VAL A 103 -23.35 -26.23 29.82
N THR A 104 -24.19 -26.78 28.94
CA THR A 104 -25.18 -27.80 29.30
C THR A 104 -24.54 -29.18 29.15
N LEU A 105 -24.49 -29.93 30.25
CA LEU A 105 -23.78 -31.21 30.29
C LEU A 105 -24.54 -32.29 29.48
N PRO A 106 -23.88 -32.96 28.53
CA PRO A 106 -24.56 -33.88 27.61
C PRO A 106 -24.95 -35.22 28.24
N ALA A 107 -24.26 -35.65 29.31
CA ALA A 107 -24.46 -36.94 29.95
C ALA A 107 -24.28 -36.88 31.47
N ASN A 108 -24.73 -37.92 32.18
CA ASN A 108 -24.32 -38.11 33.58
C ASN A 108 -22.88 -38.61 33.58
N GLY A 109 -21.97 -37.98 34.32
CA GLY A 109 -20.58 -38.40 34.35
C GLY A 109 -19.67 -37.47 35.13
N THR A 110 -18.38 -37.82 35.13
CA THR A 110 -17.30 -36.96 35.62
C THR A 110 -16.83 -36.07 34.49
N TYR A 111 -16.62 -34.80 34.79
CA TYR A 111 -16.10 -33.78 33.89
C TYR A 111 -14.81 -33.22 34.47
N ALA A 112 -13.90 -32.79 33.60
CA ALA A 112 -12.65 -32.17 34.02
C ALA A 112 -12.52 -30.76 33.44
N VAL A 113 -12.16 -29.82 34.31
CA VAL A 113 -11.85 -28.43 33.97
C VAL A 113 -10.34 -28.30 33.94
N MET A 114 -9.81 -28.00 32.76
CA MET A 114 -8.40 -27.71 32.58
C MET A 114 -8.21 -26.19 32.65
N VAL A 115 -7.45 -25.78 33.66
CA VAL A 115 -6.98 -24.40 33.84
C VAL A 115 -5.64 -24.31 33.14
N ASN A 116 -5.54 -23.49 32.11
CA ASN A 116 -4.37 -23.35 31.28
C ASN A 116 -4.00 -21.87 31.08
N THR A 117 -2.80 -21.63 30.57
CA THR A 117 -2.37 -20.33 30.06
C THR A 117 -2.51 -20.28 28.55
N LEU A 118 -2.94 -19.14 27.99
CA LEU A 118 -2.99 -18.98 26.53
C LEU A 118 -1.59 -19.02 25.91
N ASN A 119 -0.61 -18.40 26.59
CA ASN A 119 0.76 -18.35 26.13
C ASN A 119 1.66 -19.39 26.81
N ARG A 120 2.67 -19.85 26.07
CA ARG A 120 3.66 -20.81 26.55
C ARG A 120 4.51 -20.24 27.69
N GLY A 121 4.63 -20.99 28.78
CA GLY A 121 5.56 -20.68 29.87
C GLY A 121 5.08 -19.65 30.89
N GLU A 122 3.85 -19.15 30.78
CA GLU A 122 3.28 -18.26 31.79
C GLU A 122 2.96 -19.00 33.09
N THR A 123 3.22 -18.36 34.22
CA THR A 123 3.01 -18.94 35.56
C THR A 123 2.39 -17.91 36.47
N GLY A 124 1.60 -18.34 37.44
CA GLY A 124 0.88 -17.40 38.30
C GLY A 124 -0.25 -18.03 39.08
N ARG A 125 -0.88 -17.23 39.93
CA ARG A 125 -2.01 -17.63 40.75
C ARG A 125 -3.31 -17.45 39.98
N TYR A 126 -4.24 -18.36 40.22
CA TYR A 126 -5.58 -18.27 39.68
C TYR A 126 -6.64 -18.58 40.74
N GLN A 127 -7.85 -18.15 40.44
CA GLN A 127 -9.08 -18.47 41.15
C GLN A 127 -10.04 -19.12 40.14
N LEU A 128 -10.47 -20.34 40.42
CA LEU A 128 -11.44 -21.08 39.61
C LEU A 128 -12.73 -21.21 40.40
N SER A 129 -13.86 -20.81 39.81
CA SER A 129 -15.18 -20.98 40.41
C SER A 129 -16.13 -21.74 39.48
N TRP A 130 -17.07 -22.49 40.04
CA TRP A 130 -18.15 -23.12 39.28
C TRP A 130 -19.44 -23.28 40.08
N GLN A 131 -20.57 -23.22 39.38
CA GLN A 131 -21.91 -23.33 39.97
C GLN A 131 -22.97 -23.83 38.97
N ALA A 132 -24.08 -24.35 39.49
CA ALA A 132 -25.25 -24.68 38.69
C ALA A 132 -25.90 -23.37 38.16
N ALA A 133 -25.96 -23.22 36.84
CA ALA A 133 -26.50 -22.03 36.19
C ALA A 133 -28.04 -22.09 36.18
N THR A 134 -28.69 -21.06 36.71
CA THR A 134 -30.18 -20.92 36.72
C THR A 134 -30.68 -20.03 35.58
N GLY A 135 -29.99 -20.04 34.44
CA GLY A 135 -30.23 -19.19 33.28
C GLY A 135 -28.94 -18.97 32.50
N SER A 136 -29.05 -18.49 31.26
CA SER A 136 -27.93 -18.17 30.35
C SER A 136 -27.14 -16.91 30.75
N GLU A 137 -27.21 -16.48 32.01
CA GLU A 137 -26.64 -15.21 32.49
C GLU A 137 -25.60 -15.46 33.58
N ARG A 138 -24.47 -14.75 33.50
CA ARG A 138 -23.46 -14.59 34.55
C ARG A 138 -24.15 -14.11 35.84
N PRO A 139 -23.79 -14.59 37.04
CA PRO A 139 -24.25 -13.95 38.27
C PRO A 139 -23.86 -12.46 38.22
N ALA A 140 -24.86 -11.58 38.17
CA ALA A 140 -24.69 -10.19 37.82
C ALA A 140 -23.91 -9.41 38.88
N THR A 141 -22.78 -8.83 38.48
CA THR A 141 -22.20 -7.63 39.08
C THR A 141 -22.50 -6.41 38.21
N GLY A 142 -23.80 -6.08 38.07
CA GLY A 142 -24.27 -4.78 37.57
C GLY A 142 -24.45 -4.64 36.04
N ASP A 143 -25.24 -3.64 35.63
CA ASP A 143 -25.63 -3.35 34.24
C ASP A 143 -24.43 -3.11 33.28
N ALA A 144 -23.25 -2.78 33.81
CA ALA A 144 -22.02 -2.58 33.03
C ALA A 144 -21.46 -3.91 32.45
N ASP A 145 -21.58 -5.02 33.19
CA ASP A 145 -21.02 -6.32 32.78
C ASP A 145 -21.86 -6.99 31.67
N LEU A 146 -23.18 -6.78 31.66
CA LEU A 146 -24.07 -7.24 30.58
C LEU A 146 -23.79 -6.49 29.26
N GLY A 147 -23.46 -5.20 29.37
CA GLY A 147 -23.04 -4.38 28.24
C GLY A 147 -21.73 -4.87 27.62
N ALA A 148 -20.72 -5.18 28.44
CA ALA A 148 -19.43 -5.69 27.99
C ALA A 148 -19.53 -7.09 27.35
N ALA A 149 -20.30 -8.01 27.93
CA ALA A 149 -20.50 -9.34 27.34
C ALA A 149 -21.20 -9.27 25.97
N THR A 150 -22.22 -8.41 25.84
CA THR A 150 -22.89 -8.15 24.56
C THR A 150 -21.93 -7.49 23.55
N ALA A 151 -21.08 -6.58 24.01
CA ALA A 151 -20.03 -5.96 23.19
C ALA A 151 -19.04 -7.00 22.64
N GLY A 152 -18.62 -7.97 23.47
CA GLY A 152 -17.75 -9.08 23.05
C GLY A 152 -18.36 -9.97 21.98
N GLN A 153 -19.66 -10.28 22.08
CA GLN A 153 -20.36 -11.04 21.04
C GLN A 153 -20.41 -10.26 19.71
N LEU A 154 -20.74 -8.97 19.75
CA LEU A 154 -20.74 -8.11 18.58
C LEU A 154 -19.33 -7.96 17.99
N PHE A 155 -18.30 -7.87 18.83
CA PHE A 155 -16.92 -7.81 18.41
C PHE A 155 -16.53 -9.05 17.58
N GLN A 156 -16.84 -10.24 18.08
CA GLN A 156 -16.59 -11.50 17.36
C GLN A 156 -17.44 -11.63 16.10
N GLN A 157 -18.69 -11.19 16.12
CA GLN A 157 -19.54 -11.13 14.94
C GLN A 157 -18.95 -10.23 13.85
N GLY A 158 -18.42 -9.06 14.23
CA GLY A 158 -17.72 -8.16 13.32
C GLY A 158 -16.49 -8.81 12.68
N ILE A 159 -15.71 -9.58 13.44
CA ILE A 159 -14.57 -10.35 12.90
C ILE A 159 -15.05 -11.32 11.82
N GLN A 160 -16.11 -12.09 12.09
CA GLN A 160 -16.65 -13.04 11.12
C GLN A 160 -17.18 -12.36 9.85
N GLN A 161 -17.85 -11.22 10.00
CA GLN A 161 -18.34 -10.43 8.87
C GLN A 161 -17.17 -9.89 8.03
N PHE A 162 -16.13 -9.39 8.67
CA PHE A 162 -14.92 -8.91 8.00
C PHE A 162 -14.22 -10.04 7.23
N GLN A 163 -14.04 -11.21 7.82
CA GLN A 163 -13.49 -12.39 7.16
C GLN A 163 -14.31 -12.83 5.94
N ARG A 164 -15.63 -12.61 5.97
CA ARG A 164 -16.54 -12.83 4.83
C ARG A 164 -16.59 -11.66 3.84
N SER A 165 -15.71 -10.67 3.98
CA SER A 165 -15.66 -9.44 3.17
C SER A 165 -16.95 -8.61 3.23
N GLN A 166 -17.75 -8.75 4.29
CA GLN A 166 -18.97 -7.98 4.52
C GLN A 166 -18.64 -6.67 5.25
N LEU A 167 -17.81 -5.83 4.63
CA LEU A 167 -17.19 -4.66 5.26
C LEU A 167 -18.21 -3.70 5.90
N GLN A 168 -19.32 -3.42 5.22
CA GLN A 168 -20.38 -2.54 5.73
C GLN A 168 -21.12 -3.13 6.94
N ALA A 169 -21.30 -4.45 6.98
CA ALA A 169 -21.90 -5.12 8.13
C ALA A 169 -20.93 -5.14 9.32
N ALA A 170 -19.65 -5.45 9.05
CA ALA A 170 -18.59 -5.43 10.06
C ALA A 170 -18.47 -4.04 10.70
N LEU A 171 -18.52 -2.98 9.89
CA LEU A 171 -18.53 -1.59 10.34
C LEU A 171 -19.68 -1.33 11.32
N ALA A 172 -20.92 -1.60 10.90
CA ALA A 172 -22.10 -1.35 11.72
C ALA A 172 -22.10 -2.16 13.03
N THR A 173 -21.58 -3.39 12.99
CA THR A 173 -21.50 -4.27 14.16
C THR A 173 -20.42 -3.78 15.13
N TRP A 174 -19.23 -3.42 14.64
CA TRP A 174 -18.17 -2.88 15.48
C TRP A 174 -18.45 -1.48 16.02
N GLU A 175 -19.22 -0.64 15.32
CA GLU A 175 -19.69 0.64 15.88
C GLU A 175 -20.62 0.43 17.08
N GLN A 176 -21.47 -0.60 17.04
CA GLN A 176 -22.32 -0.98 18.18
C GLN A 176 -21.49 -1.54 19.34
N ALA A 177 -20.55 -2.44 19.05
CA ALA A 177 -19.63 -2.98 20.06
C ALA A 177 -18.84 -1.86 20.75
N LEU A 178 -18.33 -0.89 19.97
CA LEU A 178 -17.59 0.26 20.48
C LEU A 178 -18.41 1.11 21.45
N ALA A 179 -19.67 1.38 21.12
CA ALA A 179 -20.57 2.15 21.98
C ALA A 179 -20.82 1.44 23.32
N LEU A 180 -20.96 0.12 23.29
CA LEU A 180 -21.16 -0.69 24.49
C LEU A 180 -19.89 -0.79 25.35
N TYR A 181 -18.72 -1.02 24.74
CA TYR A 181 -17.45 -1.02 25.47
C TYR A 181 -17.18 0.34 26.15
N ARG A 182 -17.46 1.44 25.46
CA ARG A 182 -17.38 2.79 26.05
C ARG A 182 -18.35 3.01 27.21
N ALA A 183 -19.59 2.53 27.08
CA ALA A 183 -20.59 2.64 28.13
C ALA A 183 -20.24 1.79 29.37
N ALA A 184 -19.62 0.63 29.14
CA ALA A 184 -19.13 -0.26 30.19
C ALA A 184 -17.82 0.24 30.83
N GLY A 185 -17.13 1.20 30.21
CA GLY A 185 -15.81 1.67 30.65
C GLY A 185 -14.68 0.68 30.36
N ASP A 186 -14.92 -0.32 29.50
CA ASP A 186 -13.95 -1.31 29.08
C ASP A 186 -13.01 -0.70 28.02
N ARG A 187 -11.85 -0.25 28.49
CA ARG A 187 -10.83 0.40 27.66
C ARG A 187 -10.11 -0.58 26.74
N HIS A 188 -10.05 -1.85 27.13
CA HIS A 188 -9.39 -2.91 26.38
C HIS A 188 -10.21 -3.27 25.13
N GLY A 189 -11.50 -3.61 25.34
CA GLY A 189 -12.46 -3.82 24.25
C GLY A 189 -12.65 -2.58 23.37
N GLU A 190 -12.62 -1.37 23.94
CA GLU A 190 -12.64 -0.12 23.18
C GLU A 190 -11.43 -0.02 22.22
N ALA A 191 -10.21 -0.24 22.71
CA ALA A 191 -8.99 -0.13 21.91
C ALA A 191 -8.97 -1.14 20.75
N SER A 192 -9.33 -2.39 21.02
CA SER A 192 -9.41 -3.47 20.03
C SER A 192 -10.46 -3.18 18.96
N THR A 193 -11.63 -2.69 19.37
CA THR A 193 -12.72 -2.34 18.43
C THR A 193 -12.34 -1.15 17.55
N LEU A 194 -11.70 -0.11 18.11
CA LEU A 194 -11.17 1.02 17.34
C LEU A 194 -10.12 0.56 16.32
N GLY A 195 -9.23 -0.36 16.71
CA GLY A 195 -8.23 -0.94 15.80
C GLY A 195 -8.89 -1.64 14.60
N ASN A 196 -9.91 -2.47 14.86
CA ASN A 196 -10.64 -3.18 13.79
C ASN A 196 -11.45 -2.23 12.90
N LEU A 197 -12.09 -1.20 13.46
CA LEU A 197 -12.74 -0.15 12.67
C LEU A 197 -11.75 0.55 11.74
N GLY A 198 -10.53 0.83 12.23
CA GLY A 198 -9.46 1.38 11.41
C GLY A 198 -9.13 0.49 10.20
N ILE A 199 -8.98 -0.83 10.41
CA ILE A 199 -8.74 -1.82 9.34
C ILE A 199 -9.88 -1.84 8.31
N VAL A 200 -11.13 -1.70 8.73
CA VAL A 200 -12.28 -1.62 7.81
C VAL A 200 -12.20 -0.37 6.96
N TYR A 201 -11.95 0.79 7.57
CA TYR A 201 -11.82 2.04 6.82
C TYR A 201 -10.64 2.01 5.85
N ASP A 202 -9.51 1.41 6.22
CA ASP A 202 -8.40 1.15 5.28
C ASP A 202 -8.85 0.27 4.11
N SER A 203 -9.61 -0.80 4.38
CA SER A 203 -10.15 -1.70 3.35
C SER A 203 -11.16 -1.02 2.42
N LEU A 204 -11.85 0.03 2.90
CA LEU A 204 -12.77 0.85 2.13
C LEU A 204 -12.06 2.01 1.38
N GLY A 205 -10.75 2.20 1.57
CA GLY A 205 -9.99 3.32 1.02
C GLY A 205 -10.21 4.66 1.74
N GLU A 206 -10.88 4.65 2.90
CA GLU A 206 -11.12 5.82 3.75
C GLU A 206 -9.96 6.04 4.74
N TYR A 207 -8.74 6.11 4.22
CA TYR A 207 -7.49 6.11 5.01
C TYR A 207 -7.41 7.19 6.09
N GLN A 208 -8.01 8.37 5.87
CA GLN A 208 -8.04 9.43 6.89
C GLN A 208 -8.84 9.02 8.12
N ARG A 209 -9.98 8.34 7.93
CA ARG A 209 -10.78 7.82 9.04
C ARG A 209 -10.06 6.68 9.73
N ALA A 210 -9.41 5.82 8.95
CA ALA A 210 -8.58 4.75 9.51
C ALA A 210 -7.49 5.31 10.45
N ILE A 211 -6.81 6.38 10.04
CA ILE A 211 -5.85 7.12 10.88
C ILE A 211 -6.52 7.59 12.18
N ASP A 212 -7.69 8.22 12.12
CA ASP A 212 -8.38 8.73 13.31
C ASP A 212 -8.72 7.59 14.30
N PHE A 213 -9.14 6.43 13.80
CA PHE A 213 -9.44 5.25 14.61
C PHE A 213 -8.18 4.59 15.18
N HIS A 214 -7.13 4.42 14.38
CA HIS A 214 -5.87 3.85 14.84
C HIS A 214 -5.14 4.77 15.82
N GLN A 215 -5.25 6.11 15.69
CA GLN A 215 -4.72 7.06 16.67
C GLN A 215 -5.45 6.95 18.02
N GLN A 216 -6.77 6.79 18.00
CA GLN A 216 -7.54 6.53 19.23
C GLN A 216 -7.10 5.22 19.86
N SER A 217 -7.04 4.12 19.10
CA SER A 217 -6.57 2.81 19.59
C SER A 217 -5.17 2.89 20.20
N LEU A 218 -4.23 3.56 19.52
CA LEU A 218 -2.87 3.81 20.01
C LEU A 218 -2.84 4.58 21.32
N ALA A 219 -3.65 5.63 21.45
CA ALA A 219 -3.72 6.43 22.67
C ALA A 219 -4.20 5.60 23.87
N ILE A 220 -5.18 4.72 23.66
CA ILE A 220 -5.66 3.81 24.71
C ILE A 220 -4.60 2.75 25.03
N ALA A 221 -3.99 2.12 24.04
CA ALA A 221 -2.94 1.12 24.24
C ALA A 221 -1.78 1.67 25.09
N ARG A 222 -1.35 2.91 24.83
CA ARG A 222 -0.33 3.60 25.65
C ARG A 222 -0.80 3.89 27.07
N GLN A 223 -2.05 4.30 27.26
CA GLN A 223 -2.61 4.54 28.60
C GLN A 223 -2.67 3.27 29.44
N LEU A 224 -2.98 2.14 28.80
CA LEU A 224 -3.04 0.83 29.45
C LEU A 224 -1.66 0.17 29.62
N GLY A 225 -0.61 0.75 29.01
CA GLY A 225 0.71 0.12 28.97
C GLY A 225 0.77 -1.16 28.12
N ASN A 226 -0.22 -1.40 27.26
CA ASN A 226 -0.26 -2.55 26.37
C ASN A 226 0.69 -2.33 25.18
N ARG A 227 1.96 -2.73 25.35
CA ARG A 227 3.04 -2.56 24.37
C ARG A 227 2.78 -3.29 23.05
N ARG A 228 2.08 -4.42 23.07
CA ARG A 228 1.75 -5.19 21.86
C ARG A 228 0.69 -4.47 21.02
N SER A 229 -0.38 -4.00 21.64
CA SER A 229 -1.40 -3.19 20.97
C SER A 229 -0.85 -1.84 20.50
N GLU A 230 0.13 -1.27 21.22
CA GLU A 230 0.88 -0.10 20.79
C GLU A 230 1.64 -0.37 19.48
N ALA A 231 2.42 -1.45 19.42
CA ALA A 231 3.19 -1.84 18.24
C ALA A 231 2.31 -2.10 17.01
N ASN A 232 1.19 -2.83 17.20
CA ASN A 232 0.20 -3.09 16.15
C ASN A 232 -0.45 -1.80 15.64
N SER A 233 -0.85 -0.90 16.54
CA SER A 233 -1.50 0.37 16.15
C SER A 233 -0.53 1.29 15.40
N LEU A 234 0.74 1.32 15.79
CA LEU A 234 1.79 2.05 15.06
C LEU A 234 2.01 1.44 13.66
N GLY A 235 2.03 0.12 13.55
CA GLY A 235 2.12 -0.58 12.27
C GLY A 235 0.97 -0.23 11.33
N ASN A 236 -0.27 -0.28 11.82
CA ASN A 236 -1.47 0.06 11.05
C ASN A 236 -1.54 1.54 10.67
N LEU A 237 -1.16 2.45 11.59
CA LEU A 237 -1.00 3.87 11.23
C LEU A 237 0.01 4.04 10.10
N GLY A 238 1.14 3.34 10.17
CA GLY A 238 2.15 3.38 9.11
C GLY A 238 1.58 2.98 7.75
N LEU A 239 0.76 1.91 7.71
CA LEU A 239 0.08 1.46 6.48
C LEU A 239 -0.91 2.51 5.96
N ALA A 240 -1.73 3.11 6.83
CA ALA A 240 -2.68 4.14 6.43
C ALA A 240 -1.99 5.41 5.91
N HIS A 241 -0.89 5.83 6.55
CA HIS A 241 -0.06 6.94 6.08
C HIS A 241 0.65 6.60 4.76
N GLN A 242 1.10 5.35 4.57
CA GLN A 242 1.67 4.89 3.30
C GLN A 242 0.64 4.97 2.18
N ALA A 243 -0.61 4.56 2.44
CA ALA A 243 -1.70 4.63 1.48
C ALA A 243 -2.09 6.07 1.06
N LEU A 244 -1.80 7.07 1.90
CA LEU A 244 -1.95 8.50 1.61
C LEU A 244 -0.69 9.15 0.99
N GLY A 245 0.30 8.36 0.60
CA GLY A 245 1.55 8.87 0.05
C GLY A 245 2.45 9.59 1.08
N GLN A 246 2.11 9.52 2.37
CA GLN A 246 2.82 10.21 3.45
C GLN A 246 4.00 9.35 3.95
N TYR A 247 4.91 9.00 3.03
CA TYR A 247 5.95 7.99 3.23
C TYR A 247 6.91 8.31 4.38
N GLN A 248 7.24 9.59 4.61
CA GLN A 248 8.09 9.99 5.75
C GLN A 248 7.42 9.70 7.10
N GLN A 249 6.10 9.91 7.19
CA GLN A 249 5.34 9.62 8.40
C GLN A 249 5.20 8.10 8.59
N ALA A 250 4.94 7.36 7.51
CA ALA A 250 4.90 5.89 7.51
C ALA A 250 6.22 5.29 7.99
N LEU A 251 7.35 5.82 7.51
CA LEU A 251 8.70 5.39 7.93
C LEU A 251 8.88 5.52 9.44
N MET A 252 8.55 6.69 10.01
CA MET A 252 8.66 6.95 11.44
C MET A 252 7.81 5.96 12.26
N LEU A 253 6.58 5.71 11.83
CA LEU A 253 5.63 4.83 12.53
C LEU A 253 6.07 3.36 12.47
N HIS A 254 6.49 2.88 11.30
CA HIS A 254 7.00 1.52 11.17
C HIS A 254 8.33 1.31 11.90
N GLN A 255 9.19 2.33 11.99
CA GLN A 255 10.41 2.27 12.83
C GLN A 255 10.08 2.17 14.31
N GLN A 256 9.08 2.92 14.80
CA GLN A 256 8.61 2.80 16.19
C GLN A 256 8.00 1.43 16.46
N SER A 257 7.15 0.92 15.54
CA SER A 257 6.60 -0.44 15.61
C SER A 257 7.72 -1.48 15.67
N LEU A 258 8.69 -1.43 14.74
CA LEU A 258 9.84 -2.33 14.71
C LEU A 258 10.63 -2.33 16.03
N ALA A 259 10.87 -1.16 16.61
CA ALA A 259 11.59 -1.05 17.88
C ALA A 259 10.84 -1.76 19.03
N LEU A 260 9.51 -1.61 19.08
CA LEU A 260 8.68 -2.29 20.07
C LEU A 260 8.60 -3.79 19.85
N GLU A 261 8.46 -4.24 18.60
CA GLU A 261 8.41 -5.69 18.31
C GLU A 261 9.72 -6.38 18.68
N ARG A 262 10.86 -5.70 18.51
CA ARG A 262 12.17 -6.16 19.00
C ARG A 262 12.25 -6.20 20.52
N GLU A 263 11.76 -5.16 21.20
CA GLU A 263 11.68 -5.12 22.67
C GLU A 263 10.84 -6.27 23.23
N LEU A 264 9.74 -6.61 22.55
CA LEU A 264 8.83 -7.69 22.91
C LEU A 264 9.34 -9.09 22.52
N GLY A 265 10.41 -9.18 21.72
CA GLY A 265 10.88 -10.44 21.14
C GLY A 265 9.88 -11.07 20.15
N ASN A 266 8.90 -10.30 19.65
CA ASN A 266 7.90 -10.77 18.70
C ASN A 266 8.48 -10.81 17.29
N ARG A 267 9.06 -11.95 16.92
CA ARG A 267 9.70 -12.14 15.60
C ARG A 267 8.75 -11.96 14.42
N GLN A 268 7.49 -12.34 14.54
CA GLN A 268 6.51 -12.16 13.47
C GLN A 268 6.17 -10.67 13.27
N GLY A 269 6.01 -9.93 14.37
CA GLY A 269 5.85 -8.49 14.33
C GLY A 269 7.08 -7.79 13.74
N GLU A 270 8.28 -8.22 14.14
CA GLU A 270 9.55 -7.70 13.61
C GLU A 270 9.65 -7.90 12.09
N ALA A 271 9.38 -9.11 11.60
CA ALA A 271 9.37 -9.42 10.16
C ALA A 271 8.34 -8.59 9.38
N THR A 272 7.16 -8.36 9.96
CA THR A 272 6.11 -7.54 9.37
C THR A 272 6.54 -6.09 9.26
N ALA A 273 7.10 -5.52 10.34
CA ALA A 273 7.58 -4.14 10.35
C ALA A 273 8.77 -3.92 9.38
N LEU A 274 9.71 -4.87 9.29
CA LEU A 274 10.79 -4.85 8.30
C LEU A 274 10.24 -4.88 6.86
N GLY A 275 9.25 -5.74 6.59
CA GLY A 275 8.58 -5.81 5.29
C GLY A 275 7.91 -4.49 4.90
N ASN A 276 7.16 -3.89 5.83
CA ASN A 276 6.49 -2.61 5.60
C ASN A 276 7.49 -1.47 5.38
N LEU A 277 8.57 -1.40 6.16
CA LEU A 277 9.64 -0.44 5.92
C LEU A 277 10.28 -0.63 4.54
N GLY A 278 10.52 -1.87 4.13
CA GLY A 278 11.05 -2.20 2.81
C GLY A 278 10.18 -1.64 1.69
N ILE A 279 8.85 -1.80 1.80
CA ILE A 279 7.87 -1.24 0.86
C ILE A 279 7.93 0.29 0.83
N VAL A 280 8.00 0.95 1.99
CA VAL A 280 8.07 2.43 2.05
C VAL A 280 9.38 2.94 1.41
N TYR A 281 10.51 2.26 1.63
CA TYR A 281 11.77 2.62 0.98
C TYR A 281 11.72 2.42 -0.54
N ASP A 282 11.06 1.35 -1.01
CA ASP A 282 10.83 1.11 -2.43
C ASP A 282 10.01 2.25 -3.06
N LEU A 283 8.91 2.66 -2.42
CA LEU A 283 8.07 3.78 -2.85
C LEU A 283 8.81 5.13 -2.86
N LEU A 284 9.84 5.30 -2.03
CA LEU A 284 10.70 6.49 -1.99
C LEU A 284 11.84 6.44 -3.03
N GLY A 285 11.94 5.38 -3.84
CA GLY A 285 13.05 5.17 -4.78
C GLY A 285 14.37 4.78 -4.12
N GLN A 286 14.33 4.44 -2.83
CA GLN A 286 15.50 4.08 -2.02
C GLN A 286 15.72 2.56 -2.04
N TYR A 287 15.80 2.00 -3.24
CA TYR A 287 15.75 0.55 -3.47
C TYR A 287 16.85 -0.25 -2.77
N SER A 288 18.05 0.32 -2.58
CA SER A 288 19.11 -0.36 -1.82
C SER A 288 18.73 -0.62 -0.36
N GLN A 289 17.99 0.30 0.27
CA GLN A 289 17.50 0.13 1.64
C GLN A 289 16.34 -0.88 1.69
N ALA A 290 15.49 -0.90 0.65
CA ALA A 290 14.45 -1.91 0.51
C ALA A 290 15.04 -3.33 0.41
N VAL A 291 16.11 -3.52 -0.39
CA VAL A 291 16.85 -4.79 -0.47
C VAL A 291 17.42 -5.19 0.88
N GLU A 292 18.07 -4.27 1.60
CA GLU A 292 18.67 -4.58 2.91
C GLU A 292 17.63 -5.08 3.91
N LEU A 293 16.48 -4.41 4.01
CA LEU A 293 15.41 -4.80 4.93
C LEU A 293 14.72 -6.10 4.52
N ALA A 294 14.48 -6.29 3.22
CA ALA A 294 13.92 -7.53 2.71
C ALA A 294 14.88 -8.72 2.93
N GLN A 295 16.20 -8.49 2.85
CA GLN A 295 17.22 -9.49 3.20
C GLN A 295 17.23 -9.79 4.70
N GLN A 296 17.17 -8.78 5.57
CA GLN A 296 17.05 -9.01 7.02
C GLN A 296 15.80 -9.83 7.38
N ARG A 297 14.67 -9.51 6.73
CA ARG A 297 13.42 -10.28 6.89
C ARG A 297 13.59 -11.72 6.40
N LEU A 298 14.26 -11.93 5.27
CA LEU A 298 14.52 -13.26 4.72
C LEU A 298 15.43 -14.08 5.65
N ASP A 299 16.50 -13.48 6.15
CA ASP A 299 17.43 -14.12 7.07
C ASP A 299 16.71 -14.55 8.34
N MET A 300 15.85 -13.69 8.90
CA MET A 300 15.00 -14.02 10.05
C MET A 300 13.99 -15.12 9.75
N ALA A 301 13.33 -15.10 8.58
CA ALA A 301 12.42 -16.17 8.18
C ALA A 301 13.15 -17.52 7.99
N ARG A 302 14.45 -17.46 7.66
CA ARG A 302 15.34 -18.62 7.50
C ARG A 302 16.11 -18.98 8.77
N GLU A 303 16.03 -18.20 9.85
CA GLU A 303 16.57 -18.61 11.16
C GLU A 303 15.68 -19.76 11.69
N ILE A 304 16.15 -20.99 11.45
CA ILE A 304 15.42 -22.25 11.59
C ILE A 304 15.05 -22.55 13.06
N GLY A 305 13.78 -22.94 13.28
CA GLY A 305 13.39 -23.80 14.41
C GLY A 305 13.71 -25.27 14.10
N GLU A 306 14.22 -26.03 15.07
CA GLU A 306 14.79 -27.38 14.85
C GLU A 306 13.78 -28.36 14.23
N SER A 307 12.48 -28.17 14.45
CA SER A 307 11.43 -29.07 14.00
C SER A 307 10.93 -28.78 12.56
N PRO A 308 10.48 -29.82 11.82
CA PRO A 308 9.78 -29.63 10.55
C PRO A 308 8.53 -28.73 10.65
N ALA A 309 7.85 -28.73 11.79
CA ALA A 309 6.65 -27.93 12.02
C ALA A 309 6.96 -26.43 12.12
N GLU A 310 8.05 -26.05 12.78
CA GLU A 310 8.50 -24.64 12.87
C GLU A 310 8.95 -24.11 11.51
N ARG A 311 9.67 -24.94 10.74
CA ARG A 311 10.04 -24.60 9.37
C ARG A 311 8.81 -24.32 8.50
N LEU A 312 7.80 -25.18 8.54
CA LEU A 312 6.56 -24.98 7.77
C LEU A 312 5.82 -23.69 8.18
N ARG A 313 5.80 -23.33 9.47
CA ARG A 313 5.18 -22.08 9.96
C ARG A 313 5.87 -20.82 9.42
N GLN A 314 7.18 -20.87 9.12
CA GLN A 314 7.92 -19.72 8.61
C GLN A 314 7.90 -19.58 7.08
N ARG A 315 7.47 -20.63 6.35
CA ARG A 315 7.40 -20.62 4.88
C ARG A 315 6.61 -19.42 4.32
N PRO A 316 5.44 -19.02 4.85
CA PRO A 316 4.74 -17.83 4.35
C PRO A 316 5.56 -16.54 4.53
N SER A 317 6.29 -16.41 5.65
CA SER A 317 7.16 -15.26 5.91
C SER A 317 8.34 -15.24 4.94
N GLU A 318 8.93 -16.40 4.67
CA GLU A 318 10.00 -16.58 3.68
C GLU A 318 9.52 -16.19 2.27
N ALA A 319 8.35 -16.68 1.84
CA ALA A 319 7.78 -16.35 0.53
C ALA A 319 7.54 -14.84 0.39
N GLY A 320 6.99 -14.21 1.43
CA GLY A 320 6.79 -12.76 1.46
C GLY A 320 8.09 -11.96 1.39
N ALA A 321 9.16 -12.42 2.07
CA ALA A 321 10.47 -11.78 2.02
C ALA A 321 11.14 -11.92 0.65
N LEU A 322 11.07 -13.12 0.05
CA LEU A 322 11.55 -13.38 -1.31
C LEU A 322 10.81 -12.54 -2.36
N SER A 323 9.48 -12.43 -2.23
CA SER A 323 8.68 -11.58 -3.11
C SER A 323 9.08 -10.10 -2.97
N GLY A 324 9.31 -9.63 -1.74
CA GLY A 324 9.81 -8.27 -1.47
C GLY A 324 11.19 -8.00 -2.08
N LEU A 325 12.14 -8.95 -1.94
CA LEU A 325 13.45 -8.87 -2.60
C LEU A 325 13.30 -8.82 -4.12
N GLY A 326 12.45 -9.67 -4.68
CA GLY A 326 12.19 -9.69 -6.11
C GLY A 326 11.69 -8.34 -6.63
N ASN A 327 10.74 -7.72 -5.94
CA ASN A 327 10.24 -6.39 -6.27
C ASN A 327 11.33 -5.31 -6.19
N ALA A 328 12.13 -5.31 -5.11
CA ALA A 328 13.21 -4.33 -4.94
C ALA A 328 14.32 -4.48 -5.99
N TYR A 329 14.69 -5.72 -6.37
CA TYR A 329 15.62 -5.95 -7.47
C TYR A 329 15.03 -5.58 -8.83
N HIS A 330 13.72 -5.78 -9.03
CA HIS A 330 13.03 -5.34 -10.23
C HIS A 330 13.07 -3.81 -10.35
N ALA A 331 12.87 -3.08 -9.25
CA ALA A 331 12.95 -1.62 -9.21
C ALA A 331 14.38 -1.08 -9.43
N LEU A 332 15.41 -1.86 -9.06
CA LEU A 332 16.82 -1.62 -9.41
C LEU A 332 17.17 -1.97 -10.87
N GLU A 333 16.18 -2.39 -11.69
CA GLU A 333 16.38 -2.88 -13.05
C GLU A 333 17.27 -4.13 -13.15
N ARG A 334 17.44 -4.86 -12.03
CA ARG A 334 18.22 -6.11 -11.92
C ARG A 334 17.27 -7.29 -12.10
N TYR A 335 16.71 -7.40 -13.30
CA TYR A 335 15.59 -8.30 -13.60
C TYR A 335 15.92 -9.79 -13.45
N ASP A 336 17.15 -10.22 -13.72
CA ASP A 336 17.57 -11.62 -13.53
C ASP A 336 17.54 -12.03 -12.04
N GLU A 337 17.94 -11.13 -11.15
CA GLU A 337 17.89 -11.37 -9.70
C GLU A 337 16.46 -11.33 -9.19
N ALA A 338 15.66 -10.38 -9.67
CA ALA A 338 14.23 -10.33 -9.38
C ALA A 338 13.54 -11.64 -9.75
N LEU A 339 13.82 -12.15 -10.95
CA LEU A 339 13.30 -13.43 -11.44
C LEU A 339 13.70 -14.59 -10.52
N ALA A 340 14.97 -14.67 -10.10
CA ALA A 340 15.44 -15.74 -9.22
C ALA A 340 14.73 -15.74 -7.85
N PHE A 341 14.44 -14.56 -7.29
CA PHE A 341 13.71 -14.45 -6.03
C PHE A 341 12.22 -14.75 -6.18
N HIS A 342 11.58 -14.25 -7.24
CA HIS A 342 10.16 -14.55 -7.49
C HIS A 342 9.93 -16.04 -7.81
N GLN A 343 10.86 -16.72 -8.48
CA GLN A 343 10.79 -18.17 -8.70
C GLN A 343 10.92 -18.96 -7.39
N GLN A 344 11.79 -18.54 -6.48
CA GLN A 344 11.85 -19.13 -5.15
C GLN A 344 10.52 -18.92 -4.41
N ALA A 345 9.99 -17.69 -4.40
CA ALA A 345 8.70 -17.40 -3.78
C ALA A 345 7.59 -18.28 -4.35
N LEU A 346 7.47 -18.38 -5.69
CA LEU A 346 6.50 -19.23 -6.37
C LEU A 346 6.55 -20.69 -5.89
N ALA A 347 7.75 -21.26 -5.76
CA ALA A 347 7.92 -22.62 -5.28
C ALA A 347 7.39 -22.80 -3.84
N ILE A 348 7.55 -21.78 -2.99
CA ILE A 348 7.00 -21.80 -1.63
C ILE A 348 5.47 -21.71 -1.66
N GLU A 349 4.91 -20.78 -2.41
CA GLU A 349 3.45 -20.61 -2.48
C GLU A 349 2.76 -21.88 -3.00
N GLN A 350 3.38 -22.58 -3.96
CA GLN A 350 2.92 -23.87 -4.45
C GLN A 350 3.02 -24.98 -3.39
N GLU A 351 4.10 -25.02 -2.61
CA GLU A 351 4.24 -25.96 -1.48
C GLU A 351 3.15 -25.74 -0.42
N LEU A 352 2.81 -24.48 -0.16
CA LEU A 352 1.77 -24.08 0.80
C LEU A 352 0.35 -24.23 0.26
N ALA A 353 0.21 -24.51 -1.04
CA ALA A 353 -1.05 -24.41 -1.76
C ALA A 353 -1.73 -23.02 -1.62
N ASP A 354 -0.96 -21.96 -1.42
CA ASP A 354 -1.45 -20.58 -1.44
C ASP A 354 -1.62 -20.13 -2.89
N ARG A 355 -2.84 -20.35 -3.41
CA ARG A 355 -3.20 -19.95 -4.77
C ARG A 355 -3.11 -18.45 -5.00
N ARG A 356 -3.37 -17.64 -3.97
CA ARG A 356 -3.34 -16.18 -4.08
C ARG A 356 -1.89 -15.70 -4.19
N GLY A 357 -0.99 -16.27 -3.38
CA GLY A 357 0.46 -16.05 -3.46
C GLY A 357 1.02 -16.50 -4.80
N GLU A 358 0.61 -17.68 -5.28
CA GLU A 358 1.00 -18.23 -6.59
C GLU A 358 0.64 -17.26 -7.74
N THR A 359 -0.58 -16.72 -7.78
CA THR A 359 -0.98 -15.74 -8.80
C THR A 359 -0.08 -14.49 -8.81
N ILE A 360 0.31 -13.99 -7.63
CA ILE A 360 1.17 -12.81 -7.49
C ILE A 360 2.58 -13.12 -8.01
N ALA A 361 3.16 -14.24 -7.58
CA ALA A 361 4.50 -14.63 -7.99
C ALA A 361 4.58 -14.85 -9.52
N LEU A 362 3.58 -15.51 -10.12
CA LEU A 362 3.47 -15.69 -11.57
C LEU A 362 3.41 -14.34 -12.31
N GLY A 363 2.60 -13.39 -11.82
CA GLY A 363 2.52 -12.04 -12.39
C GLY A 363 3.86 -11.29 -12.33
N ASN A 364 4.55 -11.36 -11.20
CA ASN A 364 5.85 -10.71 -11.02
C ASN A 364 6.95 -11.34 -11.89
N ILE A 365 6.94 -12.66 -12.05
CA ILE A 365 7.82 -13.36 -13.00
C ILE A 365 7.55 -12.89 -14.43
N GLY A 366 6.27 -12.76 -14.80
CA GLY A 366 5.87 -12.20 -16.10
C GLY A 366 6.42 -10.79 -16.32
N ASN A 367 6.33 -9.92 -15.31
CA ASN A 367 6.88 -8.55 -15.35
C ASN A 367 8.39 -8.57 -15.60
N ALA A 368 9.14 -9.40 -14.86
CA ALA A 368 10.58 -9.54 -15.03
C ALA A 368 10.95 -10.02 -16.44
N TYR A 369 10.26 -11.02 -16.98
CA TYR A 369 10.47 -11.48 -18.35
C TYR A 369 10.15 -10.41 -19.40
N GLN A 370 9.08 -9.64 -19.22
CA GLN A 370 8.73 -8.55 -20.13
C GLN A 370 9.86 -7.49 -20.17
N ARG A 371 10.42 -7.13 -19.02
CA ARG A 371 11.54 -6.19 -18.92
C ARG A 371 12.84 -6.73 -19.51
N LEU A 372 13.06 -8.04 -19.46
CA LEU A 372 14.16 -8.72 -20.16
C LEU A 372 13.94 -8.85 -21.68
N GLY A 373 12.81 -8.38 -22.22
CA GLY A 373 12.45 -8.53 -23.63
C GLY A 373 12.01 -9.95 -24.02
N GLN A 374 11.87 -10.84 -23.03
CA GLN A 374 11.48 -12.25 -23.20
C GLN A 374 9.95 -12.37 -23.25
N THR A 375 9.36 -11.78 -24.29
CA THR A 375 7.91 -11.57 -24.42
C THR A 375 7.08 -12.84 -24.43
N GLU A 376 7.55 -13.94 -25.03
CA GLU A 376 6.82 -15.22 -25.03
C GLU A 376 6.71 -15.82 -23.61
N GLN A 377 7.79 -15.75 -22.83
CA GLN A 377 7.79 -16.18 -21.43
C GLN A 377 6.86 -15.29 -20.60
N ALA A 378 6.92 -13.97 -20.79
CA ALA A 378 6.03 -13.04 -20.08
C ALA A 378 4.55 -13.38 -20.32
N ILE A 379 4.15 -13.60 -21.58
CA ILE A 379 2.78 -14.00 -21.93
C ILE A 379 2.39 -15.32 -21.25
N ALA A 380 3.29 -16.32 -21.27
CA ALA A 380 3.01 -17.61 -20.65
C ALA A 380 2.74 -17.49 -19.14
N PHE A 381 3.53 -16.68 -18.43
CA PHE A 381 3.37 -16.46 -16.99
C PHE A 381 2.15 -15.59 -16.65
N TYR A 382 1.87 -14.55 -17.44
CA TYR A 382 0.65 -13.77 -17.27
C TYR A 382 -0.61 -14.59 -17.54
N GLN A 383 -0.59 -15.50 -18.51
CA GLN A 383 -1.72 -16.39 -18.77
C GLN A 383 -1.95 -17.36 -17.61
N GLN A 384 -0.90 -17.95 -17.03
CA GLN A 384 -1.03 -18.78 -15.83
C GLN A 384 -1.59 -17.99 -14.63
N SER A 385 -1.12 -16.76 -14.43
CA SER A 385 -1.65 -15.84 -13.41
C SER A 385 -3.13 -15.55 -13.65
N LEU A 386 -3.54 -15.27 -14.89
CA LEU A 386 -4.92 -15.01 -15.28
C LEU A 386 -5.83 -16.22 -15.02
N ASP A 387 -5.41 -17.41 -15.45
CA ASP A 387 -6.20 -18.63 -15.32
C ASP A 387 -6.43 -18.97 -13.85
N LEU A 388 -5.39 -18.85 -13.02
CA LEU A 388 -5.49 -19.09 -11.59
C LEU A 388 -6.34 -18.02 -10.87
N ALA A 389 -6.19 -16.75 -11.24
CA ALA A 389 -7.02 -15.66 -10.69
C ALA A 389 -8.52 -15.90 -10.95
N ARG A 390 -8.86 -16.39 -12.15
CA ARG A 390 -10.22 -16.78 -12.51
C ARG A 390 -10.71 -17.99 -11.72
N GLU A 391 -9.86 -19.00 -11.53
CA GLU A 391 -10.18 -20.19 -10.75
C GLU A 391 -10.59 -19.84 -9.31
N ILE A 392 -9.84 -18.94 -8.67
CA ILE A 392 -10.11 -18.52 -7.29
C ILE A 392 -11.11 -17.36 -7.17
N GLY A 393 -11.59 -16.81 -8.29
CA GLY A 393 -12.52 -15.67 -8.32
C GLY A 393 -11.92 -14.34 -7.87
N ASP A 394 -10.60 -14.17 -7.95
CA ASP A 394 -9.90 -12.93 -7.58
C ASP A 394 -9.94 -11.91 -8.73
N ARG A 395 -10.98 -11.08 -8.73
CA ARG A 395 -11.22 -10.09 -9.79
C ARG A 395 -10.12 -9.05 -9.94
N GLN A 396 -9.45 -8.66 -8.85
CA GLN A 396 -8.38 -7.68 -8.92
C GLN A 396 -7.17 -8.26 -9.65
N ARG A 397 -6.78 -9.49 -9.30
CA ARG A 397 -5.65 -10.16 -9.96
C ARG A 397 -5.99 -10.55 -11.40
N GLU A 398 -7.24 -10.91 -11.68
CA GLU A 398 -7.72 -11.11 -13.05
C GLU A 398 -7.54 -9.83 -13.88
N ALA A 399 -8.00 -8.68 -13.37
CA ALA A 399 -7.86 -7.39 -14.06
C ALA A 399 -6.39 -7.02 -14.31
N ASN A 400 -5.51 -7.25 -13.32
CA ASN A 400 -4.08 -6.97 -13.45
C ASN A 400 -3.41 -7.88 -14.49
N ALA A 401 -3.70 -9.19 -14.48
CA ALA A 401 -3.13 -10.12 -15.46
C ALA A 401 -3.60 -9.80 -16.89
N LEU A 402 -4.86 -9.42 -17.07
CA LEU A 402 -5.39 -8.93 -18.35
C LEU A 402 -4.69 -7.63 -18.80
N ALA A 403 -4.49 -6.68 -17.89
CA ALA A 403 -3.78 -5.43 -18.20
C ALA A 403 -2.32 -5.70 -18.63
N ASN A 404 -1.64 -6.62 -17.96
CA ASN A 404 -0.28 -7.03 -18.31
C ASN A 404 -0.20 -7.74 -19.67
N LEU A 405 -1.14 -8.64 -19.97
CA LEU A 405 -1.29 -9.23 -21.31
C LEU A 405 -1.54 -8.15 -22.37
N GLY A 406 -2.40 -7.18 -22.08
CA GLY A 406 -2.63 -6.02 -22.93
C GLY A 406 -1.34 -5.25 -23.23
N SER A 407 -0.56 -4.95 -22.19
CA SER A 407 0.73 -4.24 -22.31
C SER A 407 1.76 -4.99 -23.15
N VAL A 408 1.97 -6.28 -22.89
CA VAL A 408 2.99 -7.05 -23.65
C VAL A 408 2.60 -7.22 -25.12
N HIS A 409 1.30 -7.27 -25.43
CA HIS A 409 0.83 -7.26 -26.82
C HIS A 409 1.03 -5.90 -27.50
N ILE A 410 0.91 -4.77 -26.77
CA ILE A 410 1.29 -3.44 -27.28
C ILE A 410 2.79 -3.42 -27.63
N ASP A 411 3.65 -3.93 -26.75
CA ASP A 411 5.10 -3.97 -26.96
C ASP A 411 5.48 -4.79 -28.21
N ARG A 412 4.69 -5.83 -28.54
CA ARG A 412 4.85 -6.64 -29.76
C ARG A 412 4.23 -6.00 -31.02
N GLY A 413 3.60 -4.84 -30.91
CA GLY A 413 2.84 -4.21 -32.00
C GLY A 413 1.55 -4.96 -32.37
N GLN A 414 1.07 -5.85 -31.49
CA GLN A 414 -0.15 -6.63 -31.67
C GLN A 414 -1.33 -5.90 -31.02
N TYR A 415 -1.77 -4.82 -31.66
CA TYR A 415 -2.74 -3.88 -31.08
C TYR A 415 -4.16 -4.46 -30.92
N GLU A 416 -4.62 -5.29 -31.85
CA GLU A 416 -5.97 -5.90 -31.76
C GLU A 416 -6.10 -6.86 -30.55
N PRO A 417 -5.18 -7.84 -30.33
CA PRO A 417 -5.15 -8.61 -29.09
C PRO A 417 -5.03 -7.75 -27.83
N ALA A 418 -4.16 -6.73 -27.87
CA ALA A 418 -3.99 -5.84 -26.72
C ALA A 418 -5.30 -5.14 -26.33
N MET A 419 -6.04 -4.64 -27.32
CA MET A 419 -7.34 -3.99 -27.09
C MET A 419 -8.35 -4.97 -26.47
N ALA A 420 -8.38 -6.23 -26.92
CA ALA A 420 -9.29 -7.24 -26.36
C ALA A 420 -9.01 -7.52 -24.88
N PHE A 421 -7.74 -7.58 -24.46
CA PHE A 421 -7.37 -7.75 -23.06
C PHE A 421 -7.65 -6.49 -22.22
N ASN A 422 -7.26 -5.31 -22.70
CA ASN A 422 -7.52 -4.05 -22.02
C ASN A 422 -9.03 -3.78 -21.83
N GLN A 423 -9.86 -4.19 -22.80
CA GLN A 423 -11.32 -4.07 -22.70
C GLN A 423 -11.91 -4.96 -21.61
N GLN A 424 -11.39 -6.19 -21.43
CA GLN A 424 -11.81 -7.07 -20.33
C GLN A 424 -11.38 -6.50 -18.98
N SER A 425 -10.13 -6.03 -18.87
CA SER A 425 -9.62 -5.39 -17.64
C SER A 425 -10.42 -4.13 -17.28
N LEU A 426 -10.78 -3.29 -18.27
CA LEU A 426 -11.61 -2.11 -18.07
C LEU A 426 -12.99 -2.42 -17.47
N VAL A 427 -13.63 -3.52 -17.90
CA VAL A 427 -14.92 -3.95 -17.36
C VAL A 427 -14.78 -4.33 -15.88
N LEU A 428 -13.72 -5.05 -15.51
CA LEU A 428 -13.44 -5.42 -14.13
C LEU A 428 -13.11 -4.19 -13.28
N ALA A 429 -12.22 -3.31 -13.74
CA ALA A 429 -11.87 -2.08 -13.06
C ALA A 429 -13.11 -1.23 -12.72
N ARG A 430 -14.01 -1.03 -13.69
CA ARG A 430 -15.29 -0.34 -13.47
C ARG A 430 -16.18 -1.04 -12.45
N ALA A 431 -16.29 -2.37 -12.54
CA ALA A 431 -17.10 -3.16 -11.61
C ALA A 431 -16.58 -3.09 -10.16
N MET A 432 -15.27 -2.92 -10.00
CA MET A 432 -14.60 -2.77 -8.69
C MET A 432 -14.56 -1.31 -8.20
N GLY A 433 -14.93 -0.34 -9.03
CA GLY A 433 -14.75 1.09 -8.73
C GLY A 433 -13.29 1.54 -8.76
N ASP A 434 -12.39 0.75 -9.37
CA ASP A 434 -10.98 1.09 -9.55
C ASP A 434 -10.84 2.16 -10.65
N ARG A 435 -10.93 3.43 -10.23
CA ARG A 435 -10.83 4.58 -11.14
C ARG A 435 -9.45 4.71 -11.79
N GLY A 436 -8.39 4.34 -11.06
CA GLY A 436 -7.03 4.38 -11.60
C GLY A 436 -6.84 3.33 -12.69
N GLY A 437 -7.28 2.10 -12.45
CA GLY A 437 -7.32 1.03 -13.44
C GLY A 437 -8.20 1.37 -14.64
N GLU A 438 -9.38 1.97 -14.44
CA GLU A 438 -10.24 2.44 -15.53
C GLU A 438 -9.51 3.43 -16.43
N ALA A 439 -8.90 4.47 -15.86
CA ALA A 439 -8.21 5.49 -16.63
C ALA A 439 -6.98 4.93 -17.37
N ALA A 440 -6.23 4.02 -16.73
CA ALA A 440 -5.10 3.33 -17.35
C ALA A 440 -5.54 2.45 -18.55
N MET A 441 -6.64 1.71 -18.42
CA MET A 441 -7.14 0.86 -19.52
C MET A 441 -7.67 1.70 -20.68
N LEU A 442 -8.37 2.81 -20.41
CA LEU A 442 -8.80 3.76 -21.43
C LEU A 442 -7.60 4.41 -22.15
N HIS A 443 -6.54 4.76 -21.40
CA HIS A 443 -5.29 5.23 -21.97
C HIS A 443 -4.68 4.20 -22.93
N ASN A 444 -4.53 2.95 -22.49
CA ASN A 444 -3.93 1.88 -23.29
C ASN A 444 -4.75 1.55 -24.55
N LEU A 445 -6.09 1.59 -24.46
CA LEU A 445 -6.98 1.47 -25.61
C LEU A 445 -6.76 2.62 -26.59
N GLY A 446 -6.67 3.86 -26.10
CA GLY A 446 -6.34 5.03 -26.91
C GLY A 446 -4.99 4.91 -27.62
N ALA A 447 -3.98 4.39 -26.93
CA ALA A 447 -2.63 4.16 -27.47
C ALA A 447 -2.66 3.14 -28.60
N ALA A 448 -3.32 2.00 -28.39
CA ALA A 448 -3.45 0.95 -29.40
C ALA A 448 -4.25 1.45 -30.62
N LEU A 449 -5.36 2.17 -30.41
CA LEU A 449 -6.19 2.75 -31.46
C LEU A 449 -5.44 3.78 -32.31
N LEU A 450 -4.58 4.59 -31.70
CA LEU A 450 -3.71 5.52 -32.43
C LEU A 450 -2.77 4.77 -33.37
N LYS A 451 -2.19 3.65 -32.92
CA LYS A 451 -1.23 2.86 -33.70
C LYS A 451 -1.87 2.14 -34.89
N ILE A 452 -3.16 1.82 -34.83
CA ILE A 452 -3.95 1.29 -35.96
C ILE A 452 -4.74 2.38 -36.71
N GLU A 453 -4.36 3.64 -36.52
CA GLU A 453 -4.91 4.80 -37.25
C GLU A 453 -6.41 5.05 -37.06
N ARG A 454 -7.00 4.54 -35.98
CA ARG A 454 -8.41 4.78 -35.61
C ARG A 454 -8.54 6.03 -34.74
N TYR A 455 -8.16 7.17 -35.31
CA TYR A 455 -7.94 8.41 -34.56
C TYR A 455 -9.15 8.91 -33.76
N ALA A 456 -10.36 8.88 -34.34
CA ALA A 456 -11.57 9.33 -33.64
C ALA A 456 -11.90 8.47 -32.39
N ALA A 457 -11.70 7.15 -32.49
CA ALA A 457 -11.89 6.25 -31.36
C ALA A 457 -10.77 6.41 -30.32
N ALA A 458 -9.53 6.64 -30.77
CA ALA A 458 -8.40 6.94 -29.89
C ALA A 458 -8.67 8.21 -29.07
N GLU A 459 -9.14 9.27 -29.72
CA GLU A 459 -9.50 10.53 -29.06
C GLU A 459 -10.59 10.32 -28.00
N GLN A 460 -11.66 9.59 -28.34
CA GLN A 460 -12.75 9.31 -27.40
C GLN A 460 -12.24 8.62 -26.11
N ASN A 461 -11.38 7.60 -26.26
CA ASN A 461 -10.83 6.88 -25.11
C ASN A 461 -9.87 7.76 -24.29
N LEU A 462 -9.03 8.56 -24.93
CA LEU A 462 -8.07 9.42 -24.22
C LEU A 462 -8.75 10.59 -23.51
N ARG A 463 -9.83 11.14 -24.07
CA ARG A 463 -10.66 12.12 -23.36
C ARG A 463 -11.33 11.51 -22.14
N ALA A 464 -11.91 10.31 -22.28
CA ALA A 464 -12.50 9.59 -21.15
C ALA A 464 -11.45 9.28 -20.06
N ALA A 465 -10.25 8.83 -20.44
CA ALA A 465 -9.15 8.62 -19.50
C ALA A 465 -8.77 9.92 -18.77
N ALA A 466 -8.64 11.02 -19.51
CA ALA A 466 -8.34 12.32 -18.93
C ALA A 466 -9.42 12.75 -17.94
N ASP A 467 -10.71 12.61 -18.27
CA ASP A 467 -11.82 12.96 -17.38
C ASP A 467 -11.80 12.15 -16.07
N VAL A 468 -11.45 10.86 -16.13
CA VAL A 468 -11.31 10.02 -14.94
C VAL A 468 -10.10 10.45 -14.10
N TRP A 469 -8.95 10.74 -14.71
CA TRP A 469 -7.78 11.27 -13.99
C TRP A 469 -8.07 12.61 -13.32
N GLU A 470 -8.81 13.50 -13.99
CA GLU A 470 -9.20 14.78 -13.42
C GLU A 470 -10.10 14.64 -12.21
N ALA A 471 -11.10 13.77 -12.31
CA ALA A 471 -12.00 13.52 -11.20
C ALA A 471 -11.26 12.84 -10.03
N LEU A 472 -10.36 11.88 -10.31
CA LEU A 472 -9.51 11.28 -9.28
C LEU A 472 -8.64 12.32 -8.58
N ARG A 473 -8.01 13.22 -9.35
CA ARG A 473 -7.20 14.32 -8.80
C ARG A 473 -8.04 15.27 -7.93
N ALA A 474 -9.25 15.60 -8.35
CA ALA A 474 -10.16 16.46 -7.58
C ALA A 474 -10.55 15.82 -6.23
N ASP A 475 -10.80 14.51 -6.23
CA ASP A 475 -11.14 13.74 -5.03
C ASP A 475 -9.96 13.68 -4.02
N LEU A 476 -8.71 13.81 -4.49
CA LEU A 476 -7.51 13.82 -3.65
C LEU A 476 -7.31 15.10 -2.83
N GLY A 477 -8.07 16.18 -3.06
CA GLY A 477 -8.05 17.37 -2.22
C GLY A 477 -6.67 18.02 -2.09
N ASN A 478 -6.13 18.18 -0.88
CA ASN A 478 -4.79 18.75 -0.62
C ASN A 478 -3.70 17.67 -0.43
N ARG A 479 -3.94 16.43 -0.88
CA ARG A 479 -2.98 15.32 -0.76
C ARG A 479 -1.97 15.39 -1.91
N ASP A 480 -1.00 16.29 -1.78
CA ASP A 480 -0.02 16.56 -2.84
C ASP A 480 0.79 15.32 -3.24
N ALA A 481 1.13 14.44 -2.28
CA ALA A 481 1.85 13.19 -2.56
C ALA A 481 1.06 12.24 -3.47
N ASP A 482 -0.25 12.08 -3.21
CA ASP A 482 -1.12 11.22 -4.04
C ASP A 482 -1.33 11.82 -5.44
N LYS A 483 -1.42 13.15 -5.54
CA LYS A 483 -1.50 13.86 -6.82
C LYS A 483 -0.24 13.71 -7.66
N VAL A 484 0.93 13.63 -7.02
CA VAL A 484 2.21 13.36 -7.68
C VAL A 484 2.22 11.94 -8.24
N ALA A 485 1.73 10.95 -7.50
CA ALA A 485 1.70 9.56 -7.94
C ALA A 485 0.88 9.34 -9.24
N ILE A 486 -0.21 10.09 -9.44
CA ILE A 486 -1.04 10.01 -10.65
C ILE A 486 -0.62 10.99 -11.76
N PHE A 487 0.26 11.95 -11.46
CA PHE A 487 0.63 13.03 -12.37
C PHE A 487 1.24 12.52 -13.67
N GLU A 488 2.18 11.58 -13.59
CA GLU A 488 2.85 11.04 -14.77
C GLU A 488 1.87 10.34 -15.73
N GLN A 489 0.93 9.56 -15.19
CA GLN A 489 -0.07 8.84 -15.99
C GLN A 489 -1.05 9.80 -16.67
N GLN A 490 -1.43 10.86 -15.97
CA GLN A 490 -2.26 11.92 -16.51
C GLN A 490 -1.52 12.70 -17.61
N ALA A 491 -0.25 13.04 -17.40
CA ALA A 491 0.59 13.72 -18.40
C ALA A 491 0.72 12.88 -19.68
N ARG A 492 1.04 11.58 -19.56
CA ARG A 492 1.07 10.61 -20.67
C ARG A 492 -0.23 10.60 -21.46
N THR A 493 -1.37 10.65 -20.78
CA THR A 493 -2.69 10.67 -21.41
C THR A 493 -2.89 11.94 -22.25
N TYR A 494 -2.51 13.10 -21.71
CA TYR A 494 -2.59 14.36 -22.45
C TYR A 494 -1.61 14.45 -23.62
N GLU A 495 -0.41 13.90 -23.50
CA GLU A 495 0.56 13.83 -24.60
C GLU A 495 0.04 12.97 -25.76
N LEU A 496 -0.54 11.82 -25.45
CA LEU A 496 -1.13 10.96 -26.47
C LEU A 496 -2.36 11.61 -27.11
N LEU A 497 -3.17 12.33 -26.33
CA LEU A 497 -4.29 13.12 -26.83
C LEU A 497 -3.81 14.23 -27.78
N GLN A 498 -2.71 14.92 -27.46
CA GLN A 498 -2.08 15.88 -28.36
C GLN A 498 -1.70 15.24 -29.70
N ALA A 499 -1.04 14.07 -29.65
CA ALA A 499 -0.63 13.36 -30.86
C ALA A 499 -1.83 13.01 -31.75
N VAL A 500 -2.91 12.46 -31.16
CA VAL A 500 -4.16 12.13 -31.87
C VAL A 500 -4.80 13.38 -32.50
N LEU A 501 -4.89 14.48 -31.75
CA LEU A 501 -5.50 15.73 -32.23
C LEU A 501 -4.70 16.39 -33.36
N VAL A 502 -3.37 16.36 -33.29
CA VAL A 502 -2.50 16.87 -34.36
C VAL A 502 -2.70 16.09 -35.66
N VAL A 503 -2.73 14.76 -35.58
CA VAL A 503 -2.94 13.91 -36.77
C VAL A 503 -4.32 14.11 -37.38
N GLN A 504 -5.32 14.43 -36.56
CA GLN A 504 -6.67 14.80 -37.02
C GLN A 504 -6.79 16.24 -37.56
N GLY A 505 -5.70 17.01 -37.62
CA GLY A 505 -5.74 18.39 -38.11
C GLY A 505 -6.38 19.37 -37.13
N GLN A 506 -6.30 19.10 -35.82
CA GLN A 506 -6.86 19.93 -34.75
C GLN A 506 -5.77 20.53 -33.85
N PRO A 507 -4.84 21.34 -34.39
CA PRO A 507 -3.68 21.84 -33.66
C PRO A 507 -4.03 22.75 -32.47
N GLU A 508 -5.14 23.49 -32.54
CA GLU A 508 -5.64 24.33 -31.44
C GLU A 508 -6.18 23.49 -30.28
N GLN A 509 -6.84 22.37 -30.56
CA GLN A 509 -7.31 21.48 -29.50
C GLN A 509 -6.13 20.73 -28.86
N ALA A 510 -5.12 20.37 -29.66
CA ALA A 510 -3.87 19.82 -29.14
C ALA A 510 -3.15 20.82 -28.23
N LEU A 511 -3.13 22.11 -28.59
CA LEU A 511 -2.60 23.18 -27.74
C LEU A 511 -3.30 23.21 -26.37
N ALA A 512 -4.63 23.17 -26.36
CA ALA A 512 -5.40 23.13 -25.12
C ALA A 512 -5.14 21.87 -24.28
N ALA A 513 -4.98 20.71 -24.92
CA ALA A 513 -4.60 19.47 -24.24
C ALA A 513 -3.20 19.57 -23.62
N ALA A 514 -2.26 20.20 -24.32
CA ALA A 514 -0.91 20.45 -23.81
C ALA A 514 -0.93 21.36 -22.57
N GLU A 515 -1.72 22.43 -22.59
CA GLU A 515 -1.88 23.31 -21.42
C GLU A 515 -2.51 22.58 -20.23
N ARG A 516 -3.53 21.75 -20.48
CA ARG A 516 -4.16 20.94 -19.41
C ARG A 516 -3.19 19.96 -18.77
N GLY A 517 -2.29 19.36 -19.55
CA GLY A 517 -1.26 18.45 -19.05
C GLY A 517 -0.15 19.13 -18.26
N ARG A 518 0.30 20.33 -18.69
CA ARG A 518 1.39 21.07 -18.01
C ARG A 518 0.96 21.81 -16.76
N ALA A 519 -0.20 22.46 -16.81
CA ALA A 519 -0.49 23.52 -15.87
C ALA A 519 -0.86 23.01 -14.46
N ARG A 520 -1.31 21.76 -14.28
CA ARG A 520 -2.05 21.35 -13.07
C ARG A 520 -1.30 21.51 -11.74
N ALA A 521 -0.06 21.02 -11.65
CA ALA A 521 0.71 21.10 -10.39
C ALA A 521 1.12 22.55 -10.05
N PHE A 522 1.46 23.34 -11.07
CA PHE A 522 1.87 24.74 -10.88
C PHE A 522 0.68 25.66 -10.57
N VAL A 523 -0.45 25.42 -11.24
CA VAL A 523 -1.64 26.25 -11.17
C VAL A 523 -2.37 26.09 -9.83
N GLU A 524 -2.42 24.88 -9.26
CA GLU A 524 -2.92 24.65 -7.89
C GLU A 524 -2.06 25.38 -6.84
N LEU A 525 -0.73 25.25 -6.93
CA LEU A 525 0.23 25.89 -6.02
C LEU A 525 0.21 27.43 -6.12
N PHE A 526 -0.15 27.95 -7.30
CA PHE A 526 -0.34 29.39 -7.54
C PHE A 526 -1.69 29.90 -7.04
N ALA A 527 -2.76 29.10 -7.16
CA ALA A 527 -4.08 29.45 -6.65
C ALA A 527 -4.15 29.44 -5.12
N GLU A 528 -3.47 28.52 -4.44
CA GLU A 528 -3.32 28.53 -2.98
C GLU A 528 -2.66 29.81 -2.47
N ARG A 529 -1.65 30.31 -3.19
CA ARG A 529 -0.95 31.57 -2.85
C ARG A 529 -1.79 32.82 -3.10
N LEU A 530 -2.76 32.76 -4.00
CA LEU A 530 -3.58 33.91 -4.41
C LEU A 530 -5.01 33.89 -3.85
N GLY A 531 -5.41 32.84 -3.13
CA GLY A 531 -6.73 32.74 -2.50
C GLY A 531 -7.89 32.60 -3.49
N ASN A 532 -7.63 32.17 -4.73
CA ASN A 532 -8.65 32.03 -5.77
C ASN A 532 -9.20 30.60 -5.87
N THR A 533 -10.49 30.49 -6.24
CA THR A 533 -11.19 29.24 -6.56
C THR A 533 -10.49 28.46 -7.67
N GLN A 534 -10.57 27.12 -7.59
CA GLN A 534 -9.98 26.13 -8.51
C GLN A 534 -9.66 26.70 -9.91
N PRO A 535 -8.38 26.93 -10.21
CA PRO A 535 -7.98 27.52 -11.47
C PRO A 535 -8.21 26.54 -12.63
N VAL A 536 -9.01 26.97 -13.59
CA VAL A 536 -9.28 26.24 -14.84
C VAL A 536 -8.08 26.45 -15.78
N PRO A 537 -7.50 25.39 -16.37
CA PRO A 537 -6.46 25.56 -17.39
C PRO A 537 -6.96 26.45 -18.54
N PRO A 538 -6.12 27.36 -19.06
CA PRO A 538 -6.54 28.35 -20.05
C PRO A 538 -7.08 27.67 -21.31
N SER A 539 -8.21 28.17 -21.81
CA SER A 539 -8.74 27.79 -23.11
C SER A 539 -7.90 28.39 -24.24
N VAL A 540 -8.06 27.90 -25.48
CA VAL A 540 -7.42 28.50 -26.65
C VAL A 540 -7.77 29.99 -26.80
N ALA A 541 -9.01 30.36 -26.46
CA ALA A 541 -9.45 31.75 -26.48
C ALA A 541 -8.68 32.59 -25.45
N ASP A 542 -8.43 32.04 -24.26
CA ASP A 542 -7.64 32.71 -23.22
C ASP A 542 -6.19 32.87 -23.66
N ILE A 543 -5.58 31.84 -24.27
CA ILE A 543 -4.20 31.91 -24.79
C ILE A 543 -4.08 33.01 -25.86
N ARG A 544 -5.04 33.09 -26.79
CA ARG A 544 -5.10 34.17 -27.79
C ARG A 544 -5.22 35.54 -27.14
N GLN A 545 -6.05 35.66 -26.11
CA GLN A 545 -6.25 36.91 -25.41
C GLN A 545 -4.99 37.33 -24.65
N ILE A 546 -4.28 36.39 -24.01
CA ILE A 546 -3.00 36.63 -23.36
C ILE A 546 -1.96 37.17 -24.35
N ALA A 547 -1.86 36.59 -25.56
CA ALA A 547 -0.93 37.08 -26.58
C ALA A 547 -1.22 38.54 -26.98
N ARG A 548 -2.51 38.88 -27.17
CA ARG A 548 -2.97 40.25 -27.47
C ARG A 548 -2.72 41.23 -26.33
N ASP A 549 -3.13 40.86 -25.12
CA ASP A 549 -3.03 41.73 -23.95
C ASP A 549 -1.57 42.01 -23.56
N GLN A 550 -0.68 41.05 -23.82
CA GLN A 550 0.75 41.17 -23.54
C GLN A 550 1.55 41.75 -24.71
N ASP A 551 0.92 41.98 -25.87
CA ASP A 551 1.54 42.32 -27.15
C ASP A 551 2.79 41.47 -27.41
N ALA A 552 2.61 40.14 -27.33
CA ALA A 552 3.71 39.19 -27.26
C ALA A 552 3.48 37.95 -28.14
N THR A 553 4.55 37.48 -28.78
CA THR A 553 4.58 36.17 -29.42
C THR A 553 4.81 35.11 -28.34
N LEU A 554 3.85 34.20 -28.16
CA LEU A 554 3.98 33.07 -27.23
C LEU A 554 4.52 31.86 -28.00
N VAL A 555 5.56 31.22 -27.49
CA VAL A 555 6.15 30.00 -28.07
C VAL A 555 6.03 28.89 -27.06
N GLN A 556 5.31 27.84 -27.41
CA GLN A 556 5.06 26.72 -26.53
C GLN A 556 5.59 25.43 -27.12
N TYR A 557 6.35 24.70 -26.31
CA TYR A 557 6.88 23.40 -26.67
C TYR A 557 6.04 22.27 -26.04
N SER A 558 6.01 21.11 -26.69
CA SER A 558 5.61 19.82 -26.12
C SER A 558 6.50 18.73 -26.71
N VAL A 559 7.04 17.85 -25.88
CA VAL A 559 7.87 16.72 -26.31
C VAL A 559 7.02 15.47 -26.16
N LEU A 560 6.78 14.78 -27.26
CA LEU A 560 6.04 13.52 -27.27
C LEU A 560 7.01 12.34 -27.10
N TYR A 561 6.54 11.22 -26.55
CA TYR A 561 7.31 9.97 -26.36
C TYR A 561 8.02 9.40 -27.59
N ASN A 562 7.67 9.82 -28.80
CA ASN A 562 8.34 9.40 -30.04
C ASN A 562 9.40 10.40 -30.49
N ASP A 563 9.96 11.18 -29.55
CA ASP A 563 10.98 12.18 -29.83
C ASP A 563 10.53 13.30 -30.78
N ILE A 564 9.21 13.49 -30.91
CA ILE A 564 8.62 14.58 -31.70
C ILE A 564 8.44 15.80 -30.80
N ILE A 565 8.97 16.93 -31.24
CA ILE A 565 8.72 18.23 -30.60
C ILE A 565 7.62 18.94 -31.39
N LEU A 566 6.52 19.23 -30.69
CA LEU A 566 5.47 20.13 -31.15
C LEU A 566 5.79 21.55 -30.68
N ILE A 567 5.73 22.51 -31.59
CA ILE A 567 6.03 23.91 -31.32
C ILE A 567 4.84 24.75 -31.77
N TRP A 568 4.07 25.28 -30.83
CA TRP A 568 3.01 26.25 -31.12
C TRP A 568 3.58 27.66 -31.00
N VAL A 569 3.34 28.48 -32.02
CA VAL A 569 3.63 29.92 -32.00
C VAL A 569 2.30 30.65 -32.06
N VAL A 570 2.01 31.44 -31.01
CA VAL A 570 0.83 32.31 -30.93
C VAL A 570 1.30 33.75 -31.12
N GLN A 571 0.95 34.37 -32.24
CA GLN A 571 1.35 35.73 -32.56
C GLN A 571 0.51 36.76 -31.76
N PRO A 572 0.96 38.03 -31.65
CA PRO A 572 0.25 39.07 -30.89
C PRO A 572 -1.19 39.32 -31.35
N ASP A 573 -1.54 39.01 -32.60
CA ASP A 573 -2.91 39.10 -33.12
C ASP A 573 -3.80 37.90 -32.74
N GLY A 574 -3.21 36.85 -32.18
CA GLY A 574 -3.83 35.60 -31.79
C GLY A 574 -3.86 34.53 -32.89
N GLU A 575 -3.11 34.70 -33.99
CA GLU A 575 -2.86 33.62 -34.95
C GLU A 575 -2.04 32.51 -34.29
N ILE A 576 -2.42 31.25 -34.49
CA ILE A 576 -1.77 30.07 -33.91
C ILE A 576 -1.22 29.21 -35.02
N THR A 577 0.10 29.03 -35.03
CA THR A 577 0.79 28.15 -35.97
C THR A 577 1.44 26.99 -35.23
N LEU A 578 1.26 25.76 -35.72
CA LEU A 578 1.97 24.58 -35.23
C LEU A 578 3.11 24.20 -36.18
N ARG A 579 4.31 24.02 -35.62
CA ARG A 579 5.47 23.39 -36.27
C ARG A 579 5.81 22.10 -35.55
N ARG A 580 6.44 21.18 -36.28
CA ARG A 580 6.91 19.89 -35.74
C ARG A 580 8.36 19.66 -36.12
N THR A 581 9.14 19.12 -35.20
CA THR A 581 10.50 18.63 -35.46
C THR A 581 10.72 17.31 -34.72
N SER A 582 11.82 16.62 -34.98
CA SER A 582 12.16 15.34 -34.36
C SER A 582 13.56 15.40 -33.74
N LEU A 583 13.73 14.79 -32.56
CA LEU A 583 15.05 14.49 -32.02
C LEU A 583 15.57 13.24 -32.75
N ASP A 584 16.65 13.39 -33.51
CA ASP A 584 17.25 12.26 -34.24
C ASP A 584 17.95 11.29 -33.26
N ALA A 585 17.87 9.98 -33.47
CA ALA A 585 18.38 8.96 -32.53
C ALA A 585 19.92 8.98 -32.36
N SER A 586 20.64 9.60 -33.31
CA SER A 586 22.08 9.87 -33.21
C SER A 586 22.40 11.12 -32.38
N ALA A 587 21.38 11.85 -31.92
CA ALA A 587 21.53 13.19 -31.40
C ALA A 587 21.73 13.29 -29.89
N ILE A 588 21.16 12.42 -29.07
CA ILE A 588 21.23 12.60 -27.61
C ILE A 588 21.08 11.24 -26.89
N ASP A 589 22.05 10.89 -26.06
CA ASP A 589 21.82 10.06 -24.86
C ASP A 589 20.80 10.82 -23.99
N SER A 590 19.50 10.62 -24.26
CA SER A 590 18.29 11.27 -23.71
C SER A 590 18.34 12.81 -23.50
N LEU A 591 17.31 13.51 -24.00
CA LEU A 591 17.04 14.92 -23.65
C LEU A 591 17.04 15.12 -22.11
N ASP A 592 16.73 14.05 -21.38
CA ASP A 592 16.81 13.93 -19.94
C ASP A 592 18.24 14.07 -19.39
N GLN A 593 19.29 13.45 -19.97
CA GLN A 593 20.68 13.77 -19.58
C GLN A 593 21.11 15.17 -20.07
N PHE A 594 20.58 15.65 -21.20
CA PHE A 594 20.90 17.00 -21.72
C PHE A 594 20.48 18.10 -20.72
N ILE A 595 19.32 17.93 -20.08
CA ILE A 595 18.76 18.88 -19.11
C ILE A 595 19.24 18.56 -17.68
N THR A 596 19.35 17.28 -17.31
CA THR A 596 19.79 16.88 -15.96
C THR A 596 21.28 17.11 -15.74
N ARG A 597 22.16 16.91 -16.74
CA ARG A 597 23.60 17.21 -16.59
C ARG A 597 23.91 18.70 -16.65
N THR A 598 23.12 19.54 -17.29
CA THR A 598 23.31 21.00 -17.23
C THR A 598 23.02 21.52 -15.81
N ALA A 599 22.07 20.93 -15.10
CA ALA A 599 21.86 21.18 -13.67
C ALA A 599 22.95 20.56 -12.78
N TRP A 600 23.37 19.32 -13.03
CA TRP A 600 24.30 18.58 -12.15
C TRP A 600 25.80 18.90 -12.33
N THR A 601 26.27 19.24 -13.53
CA THR A 601 27.70 19.52 -13.77
C THR A 601 28.15 20.88 -13.24
N THR A 602 27.21 21.81 -13.09
CA THR A 602 27.46 23.17 -12.57
C THR A 602 27.50 23.21 -11.03
N ALA A 603 26.94 22.19 -10.36
CA ALA A 603 26.86 22.10 -8.90
C ALA A 603 28.11 21.49 -8.22
N ARG A 604 29.05 20.89 -8.97
CA ARG A 604 30.11 20.04 -8.40
C ARG A 604 31.51 20.68 -8.35
N SER A 605 31.62 21.99 -8.52
CA SER A 605 32.90 22.71 -8.43
C SER A 605 32.84 23.94 -7.53
N THR A 606 32.57 23.74 -6.24
CA THR A 606 33.32 24.23 -5.05
C THR A 606 32.41 24.33 -3.82
N PRO A 607 32.93 24.01 -2.62
CA PRO A 607 32.26 24.29 -1.36
C PRO A 607 32.42 25.77 -0.99
N GLU A 608 31.40 26.31 -0.33
CA GLU A 608 31.33 27.60 0.38
C GLU A 608 30.55 28.74 -0.29
N ALA A 609 29.70 29.35 0.55
CA ALA A 609 28.98 30.61 0.45
C ALA A 609 27.65 30.66 -0.31
N GLU A 610 26.65 31.10 0.46
CA GLU A 610 25.26 31.38 0.15
C GLU A 610 25.09 32.47 -0.92
N THR A 611 23.92 32.44 -1.58
CA THR A 611 23.35 33.49 -2.46
C THR A 611 24.14 33.83 -3.73
N ASP A 612 23.94 33.07 -4.81
CA ASP A 612 23.68 33.59 -6.17
C ASP A 612 23.63 32.43 -7.19
N THR A 613 22.68 32.51 -8.12
CA THR A 613 22.12 31.36 -8.84
C THR A 613 23.03 30.82 -9.95
N ALA A 614 22.89 29.53 -10.27
CA ALA A 614 23.54 28.89 -11.42
C ALA A 614 23.18 29.56 -12.77
N LEU A 615 22.07 30.31 -12.81
CA LEU A 615 21.62 31.08 -13.95
C LEU A 615 22.46 32.37 -14.11
N ASP A 616 22.78 33.06 -13.01
CA ASP A 616 23.64 34.26 -13.04
C ASP A 616 25.07 33.92 -13.48
N ARG A 617 25.57 32.73 -13.14
CA ARG A 617 26.86 32.22 -13.64
C ARG A 617 26.83 31.80 -15.10
N LEU A 618 25.73 31.20 -15.57
CA LEU A 618 25.55 30.88 -16.99
C LEU A 618 25.51 32.16 -17.85
N VAL A 619 24.82 33.19 -17.36
CA VAL A 619 24.80 34.52 -17.99
C VAL A 619 26.18 35.17 -17.94
N ALA A 620 26.92 35.08 -16.83
CA ALA A 620 28.29 35.58 -16.72
C ALA A 620 29.26 34.87 -17.69
N ASP A 621 29.12 33.56 -17.88
CA ASP A 621 29.93 32.77 -18.82
C ASP A 621 29.59 33.06 -20.29
N ILE A 622 28.32 33.30 -20.61
CA ILE A 622 27.89 33.78 -21.94
C ILE A 622 28.49 35.18 -22.22
N HIS A 623 28.46 36.08 -21.23
CA HIS A 623 29.02 37.43 -21.33
C HIS A 623 30.56 37.47 -21.33
N SER A 624 31.24 36.44 -20.81
CA SER A 624 32.71 36.32 -20.83
C SER A 624 33.20 35.73 -22.15
N ALA A 625 32.47 34.73 -22.70
CA ALA A 625 32.74 34.14 -24.01
C ALA A 625 32.56 35.14 -25.16
N ALA A 626 31.62 36.08 -25.05
CA ALA A 626 31.43 37.16 -26.03
C ALA A 626 32.56 38.22 -26.00
N ARG A 627 33.43 38.22 -24.98
CA ARG A 627 34.52 39.19 -24.81
C ARG A 627 35.91 38.64 -25.15
N SER A 628 36.06 37.33 -25.35
CA SER A 628 37.34 36.69 -25.64
C SER A 628 37.47 36.28 -27.12
N ASP A 629 37.49 37.25 -28.01
CA ASP A 629 38.09 37.06 -29.35
C ASP A 629 39.63 37.08 -29.18
N GLY A 630 40.19 35.97 -28.71
CA GLY A 630 41.64 35.87 -28.56
C GLY A 630 42.14 34.65 -27.79
N ALA A 631 42.39 33.56 -28.54
CA ALA A 631 43.29 32.45 -28.23
C ALA A 631 42.94 31.47 -27.08
N GLY A 632 42.88 30.18 -27.42
CA GLY A 632 43.09 29.07 -26.48
C GLY A 632 42.03 27.97 -26.53
N ASP A 633 42.44 26.80 -26.99
CA ASP A 633 41.67 25.60 -27.31
C ASP A 633 40.86 25.02 -26.11
N ARG A 634 39.55 25.26 -26.08
CA ARG A 634 38.52 24.46 -25.38
C ARG A 634 37.20 24.46 -26.17
N PRO A 635 36.87 23.44 -26.97
CA PRO A 635 35.68 23.47 -27.82
C PRO A 635 34.54 22.59 -27.28
N ILE A 636 33.68 23.07 -26.35
CA ILE A 636 32.44 22.34 -25.96
C ILE A 636 31.15 23.19 -25.80
N PRO A 637 31.13 24.53 -25.59
CA PRO A 637 29.85 25.27 -25.50
C PRO A 637 29.12 25.50 -26.84
N ASN A 638 29.88 25.67 -27.94
CA ASN A 638 29.38 26.20 -29.21
C ASN A 638 28.54 25.20 -30.03
N VAL A 639 28.77 23.89 -29.85
CA VAL A 639 28.01 22.84 -30.56
C VAL A 639 26.63 22.64 -29.94
N ARG A 640 26.50 22.79 -28.61
CA ARG A 640 25.25 22.56 -27.88
C ARG A 640 24.24 23.67 -28.14
N LEU A 641 24.65 24.93 -28.07
CA LEU A 641 23.80 26.08 -28.38
C LEU A 641 23.32 26.07 -29.83
N ARG A 642 24.20 25.73 -30.78
CA ARG A 642 23.79 25.54 -32.19
C ARG A 642 22.74 24.46 -32.35
N ARG A 643 22.88 23.34 -31.64
CA ARG A 643 21.93 22.23 -31.73
C ARG A 643 20.58 22.58 -31.11
N SER A 644 20.57 23.27 -29.96
CA SER A 644 19.34 23.80 -29.37
C SER A 644 18.67 24.81 -30.29
N HIS A 645 19.43 25.70 -30.93
CA HIS A 645 18.90 26.63 -31.91
C HIS A 645 18.28 25.89 -33.12
N GLN A 646 18.97 24.88 -33.67
CA GLN A 646 18.47 24.06 -34.78
C GLN A 646 17.16 23.33 -34.46
N LEU A 647 17.00 22.87 -33.22
CA LEU A 647 15.82 22.12 -32.80
C LEU A 647 14.67 23.01 -32.34
N LEU A 648 14.94 24.10 -31.63
CA LEU A 648 13.90 24.88 -30.94
C LEU A 648 13.56 26.19 -31.64
N ILE A 649 14.49 26.78 -32.39
CA ILE A 649 14.35 28.13 -32.97
C ILE A 649 14.26 28.07 -34.50
N GLU A 650 15.17 27.37 -35.17
CA GLU A 650 15.19 27.26 -36.64
C GLU A 650 13.84 26.83 -37.25
N PRO A 651 13.07 25.89 -36.65
CA PRO A 651 11.77 25.47 -37.21
C PRO A 651 10.67 26.53 -37.14
N ILE A 652 10.88 27.60 -36.35
CA ILE A 652 9.91 28.68 -36.12
C ILE A 652 10.49 30.06 -36.42
N ALA A 653 11.71 30.15 -36.97
CA ALA A 653 12.41 31.43 -37.14
C ALA A 653 11.64 32.41 -38.02
N ASP A 654 10.84 31.90 -38.97
CA ASP A 654 9.94 32.67 -39.83
C ASP A 654 8.73 33.26 -39.09
N LEU A 655 8.40 32.74 -37.91
CA LEU A 655 7.25 33.14 -37.10
C LEU A 655 7.63 34.05 -35.91
N LEU A 656 8.94 34.19 -35.64
CA LEU A 656 9.45 35.05 -34.58
C LEU A 656 9.57 36.51 -35.07
N PRO A 657 9.34 37.49 -34.19
CA PRO A 657 9.44 38.89 -34.58
C PRO A 657 10.88 39.26 -34.96
N SER A 658 11.02 40.07 -36.02
CA SER A 658 12.33 40.58 -36.46
C SER A 658 12.78 41.82 -35.66
N ASP A 659 11.86 42.46 -34.95
CA ASP A 659 12.16 43.57 -34.04
C ASP A 659 12.76 43.04 -32.73
N PRO A 660 14.00 43.41 -32.37
CA PRO A 660 14.65 42.94 -31.14
C PRO A 660 13.97 43.41 -29.85
N GLU A 661 13.13 44.45 -29.90
CA GLU A 661 12.36 44.92 -28.73
C GLU A 661 10.98 44.24 -28.62
N ALA A 662 10.56 43.47 -29.63
CA ALA A 662 9.31 42.75 -29.60
C ALA A 662 9.34 41.62 -28.56
N ARG A 663 8.23 41.46 -27.85
CA ARG A 663 8.17 40.53 -26.72
C ARG A 663 7.93 39.11 -27.20
N VAL A 664 8.85 38.21 -26.86
CA VAL A 664 8.68 36.76 -27.03
C VAL A 664 8.59 36.10 -25.66
N VAL A 665 7.56 35.30 -25.44
CA VAL A 665 7.36 34.52 -24.21
C VAL A 665 7.50 33.04 -24.54
N ILE A 666 8.55 32.41 -24.02
CA ILE A 666 8.74 30.96 -24.16
C ILE A 666 8.07 30.25 -22.98
N VAL A 667 7.15 29.34 -23.29
CA VAL A 667 6.47 28.46 -22.34
C VAL A 667 7.17 27.09 -22.37
N PRO A 668 8.01 26.78 -21.37
CA PRO A 668 8.74 25.52 -21.31
C PRO A 668 7.82 24.32 -21.05
N THR A 669 8.23 23.13 -21.49
CA THR A 669 7.65 21.85 -21.03
C THR A 669 8.21 21.48 -19.66
N ASN A 670 7.52 20.55 -18.98
CA ASN A 670 8.01 19.97 -17.71
C ASN A 670 9.44 19.42 -17.82
N SER A 671 9.83 18.93 -19.00
CA SER A 671 11.20 18.48 -19.29
C SER A 671 12.24 19.61 -19.20
N PHE A 672 11.87 20.88 -19.44
CA PHE A 672 12.78 22.04 -19.47
C PHE A 672 12.81 22.85 -18.15
N CYS A 673 12.00 22.50 -17.15
CA CYS A 673 11.88 23.24 -15.89
C CYS A 673 12.41 22.44 -14.69
N SER A 674 13.62 22.77 -14.24
CA SER A 674 13.98 22.61 -12.82
C SER A 674 13.28 23.71 -12.00
N PRO A 675 12.74 23.42 -10.79
CA PRO A 675 11.89 24.35 -10.06
C PRO A 675 12.67 25.59 -9.60
N SER A 676 12.45 26.73 -10.25
CA SER A 676 12.88 28.05 -9.75
C SER A 676 11.99 29.18 -10.32
N PRO A 677 11.85 30.32 -9.61
CA PRO A 677 10.82 31.32 -9.89
C PRO A 677 11.11 32.15 -11.15
N PRO A 678 10.10 32.81 -11.74
CA PRO A 678 10.18 33.40 -13.07
C PRO A 678 11.06 34.65 -13.08
N SER A 679 12.29 34.54 -13.60
CA SER A 679 13.13 35.67 -13.94
C SER A 679 12.83 36.14 -15.36
N ARG A 680 12.43 37.41 -15.50
CA ARG A 680 12.24 38.07 -16.80
C ARG A 680 13.55 38.06 -17.60
N MET A 681 13.64 37.24 -18.64
CA MET A 681 14.78 37.23 -19.55
C MET A 681 14.51 38.24 -20.68
N LYS A 682 15.19 39.39 -20.63
CA LYS A 682 15.33 40.28 -21.80
C LYS A 682 16.42 39.67 -22.68
N LEU A 683 16.08 39.30 -23.91
CA LEU A 683 17.07 38.99 -24.93
C LEU A 683 17.70 40.32 -25.37
N ALA A 684 19.03 40.44 -25.25
CA ALA A 684 19.79 41.51 -25.89
C ALA A 684 20.27 41.03 -27.27
N PRO A 685 20.39 41.92 -28.27
CA PRO A 685 20.60 41.54 -29.66
C PRO A 685 22.07 41.16 -29.95
N ILE A 686 22.26 40.00 -30.59
CA ILE A 686 22.92 39.73 -31.90
C ILE A 686 23.15 38.22 -32.02
#